data_AF-A0A955XJJ8-F1
#
_entry.id   AF-A0A955XJJ8-F1
#
_cell.length_a   1.000
_cell.length_b   1.000
_cell.length_c   1.000
_cell.angle_alpha   90.00
_cell.angle_beta   90.00
_cell.angle_gamma   90.00
#
_symmetry.space_group_name_H-M   'P 1'
#
loop_
_entity.id
_entity.type
_entity.pdbx_description
1 polymer ?
#
loop_
_entity_poly.entity_id
_entity_poly.type
_entity_poly.pdbx_seq_one_letter_code
_entity_poly.pdbx_strand_id
1 'polypeptide(L)'
;AMVSIRLEAVLTSVTLAAVMALGCAEPVDDVDRTQPNALPKTLFQGEWYFARTVVDVPYEAAGTFVGDRQEYTFGEDFPAIKIRWRIEEDRLYACRADEVIVGSNSEGQTEGDEKDPQKDEARAANDAEGAAYRKFPCDHPVAAFAIQSHFDILRDYNAATGEQSNVISENTVDRPWHERDFIRVDWTDLGVSDTNFNLYAQSDLGWAGKIEAPYYVQEEAGDCRVIQPDGRVDYSTCEEGFVPPIIDLETGENILLTERMTLVPEDGYGGGAINTCFRTSLFGAGPACTLSEIGMRYSFKRVPQRAPEAQFETKYYPDTSFERFGVWRVKKNTYEDGRGETDFKQYRATRFHMWERTQTCDGGDCQPLPLTHAARGLKPIVYHLNRSFPSDLKPMAFQLAKEWNDAFQGIVPDLDLTTSCKVVCNGNTPAEQCGPQDTWSMTGTCAFELRENDGQQFLGDLRYNFIAYIEDPGQDQPCGVGGPANDPETGELVNAVTYIYGAGCFDYLTTRMGDMLDILCAQHLRDGDPLPKSCGAIDENQYLRGLRVLEIMQAQGYVQAPRTPIRNITGAAYDYTQNPDLESRMAEMKNRMTDLKHHRGKLHLRRERLKEAGLDRALVPDELARELSGGRASTGAQLTDAELEWLNPLDLHYSGAAVRERERLKYAAKALEPAEYLFDDNGLWHFVNQHADLERDQLMQLLREQSFRAVTLHELGHNMGLRHNFIATFDRTNFQPAYWQIKEETEADFEAEYGRPAPALEPFRDEDETDQEFLARYNQWQADREVLRRMQENAGIRLYRYSSIMDYGAMYYSDWQGLGSYDKAAMRFLYADLVDRIDCNGKTPEACRTQLADGSRAHVKWYRGGELCSSNSDCPHTGDGQSCRQDDELGVGVCSNWDDDERVAARFNPRQMFCSDDRVGDQPFCNRFDEGESS
;
A
#
# COMPACT_ATOMS: atom_id res chain seq x y z
N ALA A 1 -72.48 -60.92 60.25
CA ALA A 1 -72.08 -60.62 58.86
C ALA A 1 -72.07 -59.11 58.59
N MET A 2 -71.33 -58.33 59.39
CA MET A 2 -71.13 -56.88 59.23
C MET A 2 -69.76 -56.51 59.82
N VAL A 3 -68.67 -57.08 59.30
CA VAL A 3 -67.29 -56.64 59.64
C VAL A 3 -66.36 -56.61 58.41
N SER A 4 -66.66 -57.33 57.33
CA SER A 4 -65.72 -57.44 56.19
C SER A 4 -65.77 -56.35 55.10
N ILE A 5 -66.60 -55.30 55.19
CA ILE A 5 -66.77 -54.33 54.08
C ILE A 5 -65.93 -53.05 54.25
N ARG A 6 -65.24 -52.84 55.38
CA ARG A 6 -64.51 -51.57 55.64
C ARG A 6 -63.00 -51.61 55.43
N LEU A 7 -62.38 -52.75 55.16
CA LEU A 7 -60.92 -52.82 54.95
C LEU A 7 -60.50 -52.70 53.47
N GLU A 8 -61.30 -53.20 52.52
CA GLU A 8 -60.95 -53.10 51.11
C GLU A 8 -61.05 -51.67 50.57
N ALA A 9 -62.04 -50.88 51.01
CA ALA A 9 -62.19 -49.50 50.54
C ALA A 9 -61.05 -48.55 51.00
N VAL A 10 -60.37 -48.86 52.11
CA VAL A 10 -59.25 -48.05 52.65
C VAL A 10 -57.92 -48.44 52.00
N LEU A 11 -57.72 -49.72 51.66
CA LEU A 11 -56.48 -50.14 51.02
C LEU A 11 -56.39 -49.70 49.56
N THR A 12 -57.51 -49.67 48.82
CA THR A 12 -57.54 -49.19 47.43
C THR A 12 -57.44 -47.66 47.33
N SER A 13 -57.92 -46.93 48.33
CA SER A 13 -57.79 -45.46 48.36
C SER A 13 -56.41 -44.99 48.82
N VAL A 14 -55.69 -45.77 49.64
CA VAL A 14 -54.29 -45.48 50.01
C VAL A 14 -53.32 -45.88 48.89
N THR A 15 -53.58 -46.93 48.12
CA THR A 15 -52.76 -47.24 46.93
C THR A 15 -53.04 -46.31 45.75
N LEU A 16 -54.28 -45.84 45.54
CA LEU A 16 -54.58 -44.84 44.49
C LEU A 16 -54.06 -43.44 44.85
N ALA A 17 -53.99 -43.08 46.14
CA ALA A 17 -53.36 -41.84 46.59
C ALA A 17 -51.82 -41.91 46.52
N ALA A 18 -51.20 -43.09 46.69
CA ALA A 18 -49.76 -43.26 46.55
C ALA A 18 -49.29 -43.27 45.08
N VAL A 19 -50.14 -43.71 44.14
CA VAL A 19 -49.83 -43.68 42.69
C VAL A 19 -50.06 -42.29 42.08
N MET A 20 -50.91 -41.44 42.66
CA MET A 20 -51.06 -40.04 42.22
C MET A 20 -50.02 -39.07 42.82
N ALA A 21 -49.17 -39.53 43.75
CA ALA A 21 -48.06 -38.75 44.30
C ALA A 21 -46.75 -38.92 43.50
N LEU A 22 -46.73 -39.78 42.47
CA LEU A 22 -45.72 -39.79 41.42
C LEU A 22 -46.21 -38.91 40.26
N GLY A 23 -46.50 -37.64 40.57
CA GLY A 23 -46.47 -36.63 39.53
C GLY A 23 -45.02 -36.55 39.07
N CYS A 24 -44.71 -37.11 37.90
CA CYS A 24 -43.50 -36.76 37.18
C CYS A 24 -43.53 -35.24 37.02
N ALA A 25 -42.81 -34.51 37.87
CA ALA A 25 -42.45 -33.15 37.56
C ALA A 25 -41.68 -33.25 36.25
N GLU A 26 -42.27 -32.75 35.17
CA GLU A 26 -41.51 -32.47 33.96
C GLU A 26 -40.29 -31.65 34.40
N PRO A 27 -39.06 -32.03 33.99
CA PRO A 27 -37.88 -31.24 34.31
C PRO A 27 -38.18 -29.81 33.86
N VAL A 28 -38.21 -28.89 34.83
CA VAL A 28 -38.39 -27.48 34.50
C VAL A 28 -37.14 -27.07 33.74
N ASP A 29 -37.32 -26.62 32.51
CA ASP A 29 -36.22 -26.17 31.66
C ASP A 29 -35.38 -25.11 32.40
N ASP A 30 -34.10 -25.06 32.04
CA ASP A 30 -33.18 -24.09 32.61
C ASP A 30 -33.63 -22.67 32.25
N VAL A 31 -33.70 -21.81 33.26
CA VAL A 31 -33.95 -20.39 33.09
C VAL A 31 -32.61 -19.68 33.13
N ASP A 32 -32.08 -19.36 31.95
CA ASP A 32 -30.87 -18.58 31.82
C ASP A 32 -31.14 -17.09 32.09
N ARG A 33 -30.46 -16.52 33.09
CA ARG A 33 -30.50 -15.09 33.44
C ARG A 33 -29.16 -14.39 33.23
N THR A 34 -28.20 -15.06 32.59
CA THR A 34 -26.91 -14.44 32.24
C THR A 34 -27.13 -13.27 31.29
N GLN A 35 -26.24 -12.27 31.36
CA GLN A 35 -26.30 -11.11 30.49
C GLN A 35 -25.40 -11.34 29.26
N PRO A 36 -25.78 -10.88 28.05
CA PRO A 36 -24.96 -10.99 26.83
C PRO A 36 -23.56 -10.40 27.02
N ASN A 37 -22.53 -10.77 26.25
CA ASN A 37 -21.13 -10.30 26.39
C ASN A 37 -20.38 -10.84 27.63
N ALA A 38 -20.69 -12.06 28.07
CA ALA A 38 -19.87 -12.79 29.03
C ALA A 38 -18.61 -13.37 28.33
N LEU A 39 -17.44 -12.81 28.62
CA LEU A 39 -16.19 -13.21 27.98
C LEU A 39 -15.42 -14.20 28.88
N PRO A 40 -15.13 -15.43 28.41
CA PRO A 40 -14.32 -16.36 29.19
C PRO A 40 -12.89 -15.81 29.29
N LYS A 41 -12.28 -15.83 30.48
CA LYS A 41 -10.90 -15.35 30.66
C LYS A 41 -9.88 -16.11 29.83
N THR A 42 -10.18 -17.36 29.47
CA THR A 42 -9.37 -18.18 28.56
C THR A 42 -9.24 -17.57 27.18
N LEU A 43 -10.20 -16.73 26.75
CA LEU A 43 -10.10 -15.96 25.51
C LEU A 43 -8.80 -15.17 25.47
N PHE A 44 -8.36 -14.57 26.57
CA PHE A 44 -7.22 -13.64 26.58
C PHE A 44 -5.84 -14.30 26.69
N GLN A 45 -5.75 -15.63 26.60
CA GLN A 45 -4.48 -16.35 26.65
C GLN A 45 -3.64 -16.13 25.39
N GLY A 46 -2.35 -16.49 25.44
CA GLY A 46 -1.44 -16.45 24.30
C GLY A 46 -1.02 -15.05 23.85
N GLU A 47 -0.35 -15.00 22.70
CA GLU A 47 0.09 -13.76 22.06
C GLU A 47 -0.91 -13.33 20.99
N TRP A 48 -1.00 -12.02 20.77
CA TRP A 48 -1.92 -11.41 19.82
C TRP A 48 -1.20 -10.36 18.98
N TYR A 49 -1.55 -10.26 17.72
CA TYR A 49 -1.27 -9.09 16.90
C TYR A 49 -2.33 -8.04 17.14
N PHE A 50 -1.90 -6.79 17.25
CA PHE A 50 -2.77 -5.63 17.40
C PHE A 50 -2.55 -4.67 16.22
N ALA A 51 -3.65 -4.23 15.63
CA ALA A 51 -3.68 -3.21 14.59
C ALA A 51 -4.76 -2.17 14.87
N ARG A 52 -4.46 -0.94 14.47
CA ARG A 52 -5.37 0.19 14.47
C ARG A 52 -5.42 0.78 13.07
N THR A 53 -6.61 0.87 12.49
CA THR A 53 -6.83 1.28 11.10
C THR A 53 -7.99 2.27 10.99
N VAL A 54 -7.77 3.39 10.30
CA VAL A 54 -8.86 4.28 9.88
C VAL A 54 -9.67 3.58 8.79
N VAL A 55 -10.97 3.37 9.00
CA VAL A 55 -11.85 2.65 8.06
C VAL A 55 -12.92 3.52 7.41
N ASP A 56 -13.13 4.72 7.95
CA ASP A 56 -14.08 5.69 7.42
C ASP A 56 -13.62 7.13 7.73
N VAL A 57 -13.71 8.00 6.74
CA VAL A 57 -13.25 9.39 6.79
C VAL A 57 -14.15 10.28 5.92
N PRO A 58 -14.78 11.33 6.47
CA PRO A 58 -15.51 12.30 5.68
C PRO A 58 -14.54 13.22 4.92
N TYR A 59 -14.97 13.76 3.79
CA TYR A 59 -14.15 14.63 2.93
C TYR A 59 -13.49 15.81 3.68
N GLU A 60 -14.18 16.36 4.69
CA GLU A 60 -13.71 17.51 5.48
C GLU A 60 -12.62 17.16 6.50
N ALA A 61 -12.43 15.88 6.83
CA ALA A 61 -11.38 15.43 7.75
C ALA A 61 -10.01 15.42 7.07
N ALA A 62 -9.36 16.59 7.03
CA ALA A 62 -7.98 16.70 6.55
C ALA A 62 -6.96 16.09 7.52
N GLY A 63 -5.83 15.63 6.99
CA GLY A 63 -4.74 15.03 7.76
C GLY A 63 -4.82 13.51 7.99
N THR A 64 -5.87 12.83 7.54
CA THR A 64 -6.02 11.37 7.61
C THR A 64 -6.64 10.82 6.32
N PHE A 65 -6.61 9.50 6.14
CA PHE A 65 -7.31 8.81 5.06
C PHE A 65 -7.73 7.39 5.47
N VAL A 66 -8.69 6.78 4.75
CA VAL A 66 -9.07 5.37 4.95
C VAL A 66 -7.87 4.48 4.61
N GLY A 67 -7.41 3.68 5.57
CA GLY A 67 -6.19 2.89 5.44
C GLY A 67 -4.96 3.51 6.11
N ASP A 68 -5.10 4.66 6.77
CA ASP A 68 -4.08 5.17 7.68
C ASP A 68 -3.98 4.26 8.91
N ARG A 69 -2.76 3.82 9.22
CA ARG A 69 -2.46 2.70 10.11
C ARG A 69 -1.30 3.00 11.05
N GLN A 70 -1.37 2.42 12.25
CA GLN A 70 -0.30 2.59 13.24
C GLN A 70 1.06 2.05 12.77
N GLU A 71 1.08 1.01 11.92
CA GLU A 71 2.30 0.39 11.42
C GLU A 71 3.16 1.37 10.61
N TYR A 72 2.56 2.43 10.05
CA TYR A 72 3.28 3.50 9.33
C TYR A 72 4.12 4.39 10.28
N THR A 73 3.84 4.34 11.58
CA THR A 73 4.51 5.19 12.58
C THR A 73 5.95 4.75 12.86
N PHE A 74 6.28 3.47 12.66
CA PHE A 74 7.58 2.90 13.04
C PHE A 74 8.66 2.98 11.94
N GLY A 75 8.46 3.85 10.94
CA GLY A 75 9.35 3.99 9.79
C GLY A 75 9.16 2.87 8.77
N GLU A 76 10.14 2.75 7.87
CA GLU A 76 10.07 2.00 6.62
C GLU A 76 10.00 0.46 6.73
N ASP A 77 9.54 -0.15 7.83
CA ASP A 77 9.59 -1.61 8.00
C ASP A 77 8.28 -2.23 8.57
N PHE A 78 7.24 -1.42 8.73
CA PHE A 78 5.85 -1.79 9.05
C PHE A 78 5.65 -2.97 10.05
N PRO A 79 6.28 -2.95 11.23
CA PRO A 79 6.10 -4.01 12.22
C PRO A 79 4.70 -3.91 12.87
N ALA A 80 3.95 -5.01 12.87
CA ALA A 80 2.77 -5.17 13.69
C ALA A 80 3.15 -5.16 15.18
N ILE A 81 2.23 -4.72 16.03
CA ILE A 81 2.43 -4.77 17.49
C ILE A 81 2.02 -6.16 17.98
N LYS A 82 2.93 -6.86 18.68
CA LYS A 82 2.61 -8.11 19.36
C LYS A 82 2.31 -7.82 20.82
N ILE A 83 1.20 -8.33 21.34
CA ILE A 83 0.74 -8.08 22.71
C ILE A 83 0.47 -9.38 23.45
N ARG A 84 0.41 -9.28 24.77
CA ARG A 84 -0.25 -10.23 25.68
C ARG A 84 -1.24 -9.46 26.55
N TRP A 85 -2.34 -10.11 26.89
CA TRP A 85 -3.34 -9.52 27.76
C TRP A 85 -2.95 -9.69 29.23
N ARG A 86 -3.18 -8.65 30.02
CA ARG A 86 -3.11 -8.69 31.49
C ARG A 86 -4.47 -8.31 32.06
N ILE A 87 -5.04 -9.21 32.86
CA ILE A 87 -6.34 -8.99 33.52
C ILE A 87 -6.08 -8.61 34.97
N GLU A 88 -6.50 -7.40 35.34
CA GLU A 88 -6.56 -6.91 36.71
C GLU A 88 -8.01 -6.91 37.24
N GLU A 89 -8.25 -6.34 38.42
CA GLU A 89 -9.58 -6.34 39.04
C GLU A 89 -10.56 -5.38 38.37
N ASP A 90 -10.06 -4.26 37.84
CA ASP A 90 -10.85 -3.19 37.23
C ASP A 90 -10.46 -2.89 35.78
N ARG A 91 -9.37 -3.48 35.27
CA ARG A 91 -8.84 -3.20 33.94
C ARG A 91 -8.27 -4.43 33.22
N LEU A 92 -8.44 -4.42 31.90
CA LEU A 92 -7.83 -5.33 30.94
C LEU A 92 -6.81 -4.57 30.11
N TYR A 93 -5.53 -4.89 30.27
CA TYR A 93 -4.43 -4.25 29.53
C TYR A 93 -3.95 -5.12 28.37
N ALA A 94 -3.75 -4.48 27.21
CA ALA A 94 -2.98 -5.03 26.11
C ALA A 94 -1.53 -4.56 26.26
N CYS A 95 -0.64 -5.46 26.65
CA CYS A 95 0.75 -5.15 26.97
C CYS A 95 1.66 -5.62 25.84
N ARG A 96 2.56 -4.76 25.37
CA ARG A 96 3.51 -5.14 24.32
C ARG A 96 4.36 -6.34 24.76
N ALA A 97 4.53 -7.32 23.87
CA ALA A 97 5.20 -8.58 24.14
C ALA A 97 6.52 -8.75 23.36
N ASP A 98 6.70 -8.05 22.24
CA ASP A 98 7.94 -8.10 21.46
C ASP A 98 9.02 -7.17 22.02
N GLU A 99 10.29 -7.60 21.96
CA GLU A 99 11.42 -6.74 22.31
C GLU A 99 11.64 -5.65 21.26
N VAL A 100 11.68 -4.39 21.69
CA VAL A 100 11.96 -3.26 20.80
C VAL A 100 13.44 -3.27 20.36
N ILE A 101 14.35 -3.60 21.29
CA ILE A 101 15.77 -3.81 21.03
C ILE A 101 16.10 -5.23 21.46
N VAL A 102 16.64 -6.04 20.55
CA VAL A 102 16.90 -7.46 20.80
C VAL A 102 17.98 -7.60 21.86
N GLY A 103 17.66 -8.28 22.96
CA GLY A 103 18.58 -8.47 24.09
C GLY A 103 18.63 -7.30 25.07
N SER A 104 17.87 -6.21 24.87
CA SER A 104 17.88 -5.05 25.78
C SER A 104 17.12 -5.26 27.06
N ASN A 105 16.31 -6.31 27.16
CA ASN A 105 15.65 -6.70 28.41
C ASN A 105 16.63 -7.31 29.43
N SER A 106 17.87 -6.83 29.45
CA SER A 106 18.95 -7.29 30.32
C SER A 106 19.27 -6.24 31.39
N GLU A 107 18.37 -6.13 32.36
CA GLU A 107 18.67 -6.11 33.80
C GLU A 107 17.49 -6.78 34.53
N GLY A 108 17.64 -8.08 34.76
CA GLY A 108 16.65 -8.96 35.39
C GLY A 108 16.57 -10.25 34.60
N GLN A 109 17.17 -11.37 35.03
CA GLN A 109 16.52 -12.15 36.08
C GLN A 109 15.04 -11.76 36.18
N THR A 110 14.16 -12.37 35.38
CA THR A 110 12.78 -12.36 35.84
C THR A 110 12.81 -13.05 37.21
N GLU A 111 12.07 -12.52 38.18
CA GLU A 111 11.70 -13.31 39.35
C GLU A 111 10.77 -14.43 38.84
N GLY A 112 11.36 -15.47 38.23
CA GLY A 112 10.67 -16.51 37.47
C GLY A 112 11.59 -17.38 36.58
N ASP A 113 12.61 -16.80 35.94
CA ASP A 113 13.40 -17.44 34.88
C ASP A 113 14.43 -18.42 35.44
N GLU A 114 14.88 -18.23 36.68
CA GLU A 114 15.83 -19.15 37.34
C GLU A 114 15.17 -20.41 37.95
N LYS A 115 13.84 -20.60 37.79
CA LYS A 115 13.16 -21.82 38.26
C LYS A 115 12.54 -22.69 37.18
N ASP A 116 12.65 -22.31 35.91
CA ASP A 116 12.04 -23.09 34.85
C ASP A 116 13.08 -23.66 33.84
N PRO A 117 13.64 -24.85 34.11
CA PRO A 117 14.48 -25.57 33.17
C PRO A 117 13.70 -26.09 31.93
N GLN A 118 12.42 -25.78 31.83
CA GLN A 118 11.50 -26.23 30.79
C GLN A 118 11.07 -25.09 29.87
N LYS A 119 11.88 -24.05 29.59
CA LYS A 119 11.48 -22.85 28.80
C LYS A 119 10.71 -23.14 27.48
N ASP A 120 11.03 -24.22 26.76
CA ASP A 120 10.26 -24.66 25.58
C ASP A 120 8.96 -25.38 25.95
N GLU A 121 8.99 -26.15 27.03
CA GLU A 121 7.84 -26.73 27.72
C GLU A 121 7.00 -25.69 28.48
N ALA A 122 7.49 -24.48 28.78
CA ALA A 122 6.76 -23.34 29.35
C ALA A 122 6.03 -22.58 28.25
N ARG A 123 6.64 -22.50 27.05
CA ARG A 123 5.93 -22.13 25.82
C ARG A 123 4.81 -23.12 25.50
N ALA A 124 5.00 -24.41 25.78
CA ALA A 124 4.00 -25.47 25.63
C ALA A 124 3.03 -25.63 26.83
N ALA A 125 3.43 -25.25 28.04
CA ALA A 125 2.63 -25.29 29.28
C ALA A 125 1.85 -24.00 29.50
N ASN A 126 2.05 -22.98 28.65
CA ASN A 126 1.19 -21.81 28.50
C ASN A 126 -0.29 -22.18 28.20
N ASP A 127 -0.56 -23.45 27.90
CA ASP A 127 -1.90 -23.99 27.66
C ASP A 127 -2.58 -24.58 28.92
N ALA A 128 -1.89 -24.76 30.06
CA ALA A 128 -2.36 -25.70 31.09
C ALA A 128 -2.95 -25.14 32.40
N GLU A 129 -2.52 -24.01 32.99
CA GLU A 129 -3.08 -23.56 34.28
C GLU A 129 -3.11 -22.02 34.43
N GLY A 130 -4.28 -21.49 34.83
CA GLY A 130 -4.71 -20.09 34.73
C GLY A 130 -4.00 -19.03 35.60
N ALA A 131 -2.67 -19.11 35.78
CA ALA A 131 -1.89 -18.18 36.60
C ALA A 131 -1.12 -17.09 35.81
N ALA A 132 -1.05 -17.17 34.47
CA ALA A 132 -0.10 -16.39 33.67
C ALA A 132 -0.51 -14.92 33.37
N TYR A 133 -1.79 -14.62 33.13
CA TYR A 133 -2.23 -13.26 32.77
C TYR A 133 -2.09 -12.23 33.90
N ARG A 134 -1.86 -12.66 35.16
CA ARG A 134 -1.71 -11.74 36.30
C ARG A 134 -0.27 -11.28 36.52
N LYS A 135 0.70 -12.02 35.99
CA LYS A 135 2.13 -11.86 36.31
C LYS A 135 2.96 -11.30 35.16
N PHE A 136 2.39 -11.14 33.97
CA PHE A 136 3.10 -10.51 32.85
C PHE A 136 3.36 -9.02 33.18
N PRO A 137 4.62 -8.55 33.18
CA PRO A 137 4.92 -7.13 33.37
C PRO A 137 4.32 -6.34 32.21
N CYS A 138 3.66 -5.23 32.52
CA CYS A 138 2.98 -4.40 31.54
C CYS A 138 3.66 -3.02 31.48
N ASP A 139 4.93 -3.01 31.12
CA ASP A 139 5.74 -1.78 31.13
C ASP A 139 5.37 -0.85 29.96
N HIS A 140 4.82 -1.42 28.88
CA HIS A 140 4.36 -0.70 27.69
C HIS A 140 2.93 -1.13 27.30
N PRO A 141 1.88 -0.63 27.97
CA PRO A 141 0.51 -0.85 27.56
C PRO A 141 0.20 -0.09 26.25
N VAL A 142 -0.44 -0.77 25.30
CA VAL A 142 -0.89 -0.19 24.03
C VAL A 142 -2.41 0.01 23.97
N ALA A 143 -3.16 -0.67 24.84
CA ALA A 143 -4.59 -0.44 25.10
C ALA A 143 -4.94 -0.86 26.54
N ALA A 144 -5.99 -0.27 27.12
CA ALA A 144 -6.44 -0.51 28.48
C ALA A 144 -7.97 -0.31 28.62
N PHE A 145 -8.72 -1.40 28.68
CA PHE A 145 -10.19 -1.38 28.77
C PHE A 145 -10.67 -1.57 30.21
N ALA A 146 -11.78 -0.97 30.58
CA ALA A 146 -12.35 -1.15 31.92
C ALA A 146 -13.07 -2.52 32.03
N ILE A 147 -12.94 -3.17 33.19
CA ILE A 147 -13.69 -4.39 33.51
C ILE A 147 -14.88 -4.01 34.39
N GLN A 148 -16.09 -4.29 33.91
CA GLN A 148 -17.33 -3.99 34.62
C GLN A 148 -17.60 -5.01 35.73
N SER A 149 -17.32 -6.29 35.49
CA SER A 149 -17.51 -7.35 36.48
C SER A 149 -16.67 -8.59 36.17
N HIS A 150 -16.30 -9.32 37.22
CA HIS A 150 -15.80 -10.70 37.16
C HIS A 150 -16.86 -11.62 37.75
N PHE A 151 -17.24 -12.69 37.06
CA PHE A 151 -18.32 -13.58 37.49
C PHE A 151 -18.14 -15.02 37.01
N ASP A 152 -18.89 -15.92 37.63
CA ASP A 152 -19.06 -17.30 37.20
C ASP A 152 -20.46 -17.53 36.69
N ILE A 153 -20.62 -18.35 35.65
CA ILE A 153 -21.93 -18.77 35.16
C ILE A 153 -22.25 -20.11 35.82
N LEU A 154 -23.14 -20.10 36.80
CA LEU A 154 -23.49 -21.28 37.58
C LEU A 154 -24.98 -21.33 37.89
N ARG A 155 -25.48 -22.53 38.22
CA ARG A 155 -26.85 -22.69 38.73
C ARG A 155 -26.95 -22.05 40.10
N ASP A 156 -27.98 -21.21 40.28
CA ASP A 156 -28.34 -20.70 41.60
C ASP A 156 -28.48 -21.86 42.57
N TYR A 157 -28.01 -21.70 43.80
CA TYR A 157 -28.14 -22.73 44.81
C TYR A 157 -28.46 -22.12 46.17
N ASN A 158 -29.08 -22.91 47.03
CA ASN A 158 -29.29 -22.52 48.40
C ASN A 158 -27.97 -22.65 49.17
N ALA A 159 -27.37 -21.53 49.56
CA ALA A 159 -26.09 -21.51 50.28
C ALA A 159 -26.07 -22.30 51.60
N ALA A 160 -27.24 -22.57 52.22
CA ALA A 160 -27.34 -23.37 53.44
C ALA A 160 -27.41 -24.88 53.19
N THR A 161 -27.90 -25.32 52.02
CA THR A 161 -28.15 -26.75 51.73
C THR A 161 -27.36 -27.30 50.54
N GLY A 162 -26.82 -26.44 49.68
CA GLY A 162 -26.13 -26.81 48.43
C GLY A 162 -27.07 -27.25 47.30
N GLU A 163 -28.38 -27.19 47.49
CA GLU A 163 -29.37 -27.63 46.50
C GLU A 163 -29.42 -26.62 45.34
N GLN A 164 -29.18 -27.11 44.11
CA GLN A 164 -29.19 -26.31 42.89
C GLN A 164 -30.62 -26.08 42.37
N SER A 165 -30.84 -24.87 41.85
CA SER A 165 -32.05 -24.43 41.16
C SER A 165 -31.96 -24.68 39.65
N ASN A 166 -33.08 -24.54 38.95
CA ASN A 166 -33.13 -24.51 37.49
C ASN A 166 -32.76 -23.13 36.90
N VAL A 167 -32.39 -22.15 37.73
CA VAL A 167 -31.97 -20.82 37.28
C VAL A 167 -30.45 -20.77 37.13
N ILE A 168 -29.95 -20.37 35.96
CA ILE A 168 -28.53 -20.08 35.71
C ILE A 168 -28.32 -18.57 35.86
N SER A 169 -27.34 -18.15 36.66
CA SER A 169 -27.09 -16.75 36.97
C SER A 169 -25.59 -16.42 37.01
N GLU A 170 -25.27 -15.12 36.99
CA GLU A 170 -23.91 -14.62 37.16
C GLU A 170 -23.56 -14.50 38.66
N ASN A 171 -22.68 -15.36 39.17
CA ASN A 171 -22.20 -15.31 40.54
C ASN A 171 -20.94 -14.43 40.66
N THR A 172 -21.00 -13.42 41.52
CA THR A 172 -19.92 -12.46 41.77
C THR A 172 -19.38 -12.49 43.20
N VAL A 173 -19.69 -13.54 43.98
CA VAL A 173 -19.43 -13.55 45.44
C VAL A 173 -18.74 -14.80 45.97
N ASP A 174 -18.88 -15.97 45.33
CA ASP A 174 -18.42 -17.24 45.88
C ASP A 174 -16.89 -17.42 45.80
N ARG A 175 -16.30 -17.03 44.68
CA ARG A 175 -14.84 -17.04 44.45
C ARG A 175 -14.30 -15.61 44.41
N PRO A 176 -13.03 -15.35 44.77
CA PRO A 176 -12.42 -14.04 44.53
C PRO A 176 -12.38 -13.73 43.02
N TRP A 177 -12.42 -12.44 42.66
CA TRP A 177 -12.55 -11.99 41.25
C TRP A 177 -11.60 -12.71 40.28
N HIS A 178 -10.40 -13.01 40.76
CA HIS A 178 -9.32 -13.53 39.97
C HIS A 178 -9.49 -15.03 39.66
N GLU A 179 -10.15 -15.79 40.54
CA GLU A 179 -10.45 -17.22 40.33
C GLU A 179 -11.71 -17.46 39.48
N ARG A 180 -12.49 -16.43 39.19
CA ARG A 180 -13.72 -16.52 38.38
C ARG A 180 -13.40 -16.74 36.90
N ASP A 181 -14.31 -17.38 36.18
CA ASP A 181 -14.07 -17.83 34.81
C ASP A 181 -14.40 -16.77 33.74
N PHE A 182 -15.32 -15.84 34.04
CA PHE A 182 -15.79 -14.84 33.08
C PHE A 182 -15.50 -13.41 33.53
N ILE A 183 -15.38 -12.52 32.54
CA ILE A 183 -15.32 -11.07 32.70
C ILE A 183 -16.26 -10.39 31.73
N ARG A 184 -16.65 -9.16 32.10
CA ARG A 184 -17.38 -8.24 31.24
C ARG A 184 -16.54 -7.00 31.04
N VAL A 185 -16.17 -6.74 29.79
CA VAL A 185 -15.27 -5.65 29.42
C VAL A 185 -16.08 -4.53 28.79
N ASP A 186 -15.77 -3.31 29.21
CA ASP A 186 -16.24 -2.08 28.60
C ASP A 186 -15.25 -1.65 27.51
N TRP A 187 -15.64 -1.79 26.26
CA TRP A 187 -14.84 -1.46 25.08
C TRP A 187 -14.96 0.01 24.67
N THR A 188 -15.55 0.88 25.51
CA THR A 188 -15.88 2.25 25.10
C THR A 188 -14.71 3.23 25.05
N ASP A 189 -13.65 2.95 25.80
CA ASP A 189 -12.45 3.77 25.92
C ASP A 189 -11.22 2.87 25.86
N LEU A 190 -10.33 3.15 24.90
CA LEU A 190 -9.02 2.51 24.78
C LEU A 190 -8.13 2.76 26.02
N GLY A 191 -8.44 3.78 26.83
CA GLY A 191 -7.86 4.03 28.16
C GLY A 191 -6.38 4.36 28.18
N VAL A 192 -5.77 4.58 27.01
CA VAL A 192 -4.37 5.00 26.84
C VAL A 192 -4.36 6.33 26.09
N SER A 193 -4.04 7.41 26.81
CA SER A 193 -4.11 8.79 26.31
C SER A 193 -3.05 9.16 25.26
N ASP A 194 -2.04 8.31 25.06
CA ASP A 194 -0.79 8.64 24.37
C ASP A 194 -0.53 7.77 23.14
N THR A 195 -1.59 7.26 22.49
CA THR A 195 -1.44 6.56 21.21
C THR A 195 -1.31 7.57 20.07
N ASN A 196 -0.24 8.38 20.12
CA ASN A 196 0.19 9.34 19.11
C ASN A 196 -0.25 8.87 17.73
N PHE A 197 -1.34 9.48 17.25
CA PHE A 197 -1.73 9.32 15.87
C PHE A 197 -0.66 10.06 15.09
N ASN A 198 0.27 9.31 14.50
CA ASN A 198 1.12 9.83 13.44
C ASN A 198 0.29 9.79 12.16
N LEU A 199 -0.88 10.46 12.21
CA LEU A 199 -1.57 10.93 11.02
C LEU A 199 -0.48 11.56 10.17
N TYR A 200 -0.30 11.07 8.95
CA TYR A 200 0.84 11.22 8.03
C TYR A 200 1.47 12.65 7.89
N ALA A 201 0.92 13.66 8.57
CA ALA A 201 1.21 15.08 8.54
C ALA A 201 1.95 15.68 9.78
N GLN A 202 2.47 14.93 10.76
CA GLN A 202 3.08 15.54 11.96
C GLN A 202 4.40 16.34 11.75
N SER A 203 4.88 16.59 10.53
CA SER A 203 6.08 17.43 10.35
C SER A 203 6.04 18.60 9.37
N ASP A 204 5.03 18.76 8.49
CA ASP A 204 5.08 19.87 7.51
C ASP A 204 3.81 20.73 7.36
N LEU A 205 2.64 20.34 7.91
CA LEU A 205 1.37 21.05 7.66
C LEU A 205 0.64 21.61 8.91
N GLY A 206 1.19 21.45 10.13
CA GLY A 206 0.69 22.18 11.30
C GLY A 206 -0.70 21.76 11.80
N TRP A 207 -1.01 20.47 11.75
CA TRP A 207 -2.16 19.87 12.42
C TRP A 207 -1.65 18.86 13.47
N ALA A 208 -1.56 19.24 14.74
CA ALA A 208 -1.55 18.27 15.83
C ALA A 208 -3.00 18.00 16.22
N GLY A 209 -3.59 16.97 15.63
CA GLY A 209 -4.95 16.56 15.98
C GLY A 209 -5.00 16.12 17.44
N LYS A 210 -5.55 16.97 18.31
CA LYS A 210 -6.02 16.51 19.62
C LYS A 210 -7.32 15.73 19.39
N ILE A 211 -7.32 14.45 19.79
CA ILE A 211 -8.53 13.66 19.91
C ILE A 211 -9.22 14.14 21.19
N GLU A 212 -10.30 14.91 21.08
CA GLU A 212 -10.95 15.51 22.26
C GLU A 212 -12.02 14.61 22.90
N ALA A 213 -12.62 13.67 22.16
CA ALA A 213 -13.58 12.71 22.71
C ALA A 213 -13.77 11.49 21.80
N PRO A 214 -13.20 10.32 22.12
CA PRO A 214 -13.69 9.06 21.56
C PRO A 214 -15.07 8.77 22.15
N TYR A 215 -16.00 8.27 21.32
CA TYR A 215 -17.23 7.69 21.83
C TYR A 215 -17.59 6.41 21.05
N TYR A 216 -18.16 5.47 21.78
CA TYR A 216 -18.36 4.11 21.31
C TYR A 216 -19.78 3.87 20.81
N VAL A 217 -19.92 3.08 19.74
CA VAL A 217 -21.22 2.65 19.22
C VAL A 217 -21.74 1.51 20.10
N GLN A 218 -22.63 1.85 21.05
CA GLN A 218 -23.29 0.85 21.89
C GLN A 218 -24.29 0.01 21.08
N GLU A 219 -24.43 -1.27 21.45
CA GLU A 219 -25.31 -2.26 20.80
C GLU A 219 -26.76 -1.79 20.64
N GLU A 220 -27.29 -0.92 21.50
CA GLU A 220 -28.70 -0.50 21.45
C GLU A 220 -28.98 0.65 20.46
N ALA A 221 -27.96 1.36 19.97
CA ALA A 221 -28.11 2.45 19.01
C ALA A 221 -27.73 2.01 17.59
N GLY A 222 -28.61 1.22 16.95
CA GLY A 222 -28.46 0.87 15.53
C GLY A 222 -27.74 -0.46 15.27
N ASP A 223 -28.10 -1.53 16.01
CA ASP A 223 -27.64 -2.89 15.70
C ASP A 223 -28.01 -3.28 14.25
N CYS A 224 -27.00 -3.30 13.39
CA CYS A 224 -27.12 -3.67 11.98
C CYS A 224 -27.00 -5.19 11.76
N ARG A 225 -26.81 -5.99 12.82
CA ARG A 225 -26.71 -7.46 12.73
C ARG A 225 -28.07 -8.09 12.42
N VAL A 226 -28.07 -9.08 11.54
CA VAL A 226 -29.21 -9.95 11.28
C VAL A 226 -28.86 -11.36 11.73
N ILE A 227 -29.53 -11.86 12.77
CA ILE A 227 -29.34 -13.24 13.24
C ILE A 227 -30.16 -14.17 12.35
N GLN A 228 -29.49 -15.05 11.62
CA GLN A 228 -30.12 -16.07 10.78
C GLN A 228 -30.71 -17.20 11.64
N PRO A 229 -31.72 -17.95 11.15
CA PRO A 229 -32.37 -19.01 11.91
C PRO A 229 -31.45 -20.16 12.38
N ASP A 230 -30.28 -20.30 11.75
CA ASP A 230 -29.24 -21.27 12.11
C ASP A 230 -28.28 -20.75 13.20
N GLY A 231 -28.50 -19.53 13.70
CA GLY A 231 -27.67 -18.87 14.71
C GLY A 231 -26.51 -18.06 14.14
N ARG A 232 -26.30 -18.06 12.81
CA ARG A 232 -25.24 -17.27 12.18
C ARG A 232 -25.59 -15.79 12.19
N VAL A 233 -24.61 -14.93 12.48
CA VAL A 233 -24.77 -13.48 12.43
C VAL A 233 -24.39 -12.96 11.04
N ASP A 234 -25.30 -12.23 10.43
CA ASP A 234 -25.12 -11.59 9.13
C ASP A 234 -24.93 -10.09 9.32
N TYR A 235 -23.83 -9.56 8.79
CA TYR A 235 -23.45 -8.16 8.89
C TYR A 235 -23.61 -7.42 7.55
N SER A 236 -24.28 -8.03 6.57
CA SER A 236 -24.44 -7.47 5.21
C SER A 236 -25.14 -6.11 5.17
N THR A 237 -25.89 -5.74 6.21
CA THR A 237 -26.55 -4.43 6.36
C THR A 237 -25.73 -3.40 7.13
N CYS A 238 -24.58 -3.78 7.69
CA CYS A 238 -23.70 -2.85 8.40
C CYS A 238 -22.93 -1.97 7.41
N GLU A 239 -22.73 -0.71 7.74
CA GLU A 239 -21.83 0.19 7.00
C GLU A 239 -20.37 -0.05 7.42
N GLU A 240 -19.42 0.18 6.52
CA GLU A 240 -18.00 -0.19 6.74
C GLU A 240 -17.40 0.48 7.98
N GLY A 241 -17.71 1.75 8.24
CA GLY A 241 -17.28 2.49 9.43
C GLY A 241 -18.08 2.20 10.72
N PHE A 242 -19.17 1.43 10.62
CA PHE A 242 -20.18 1.33 11.68
C PHE A 242 -20.59 -0.13 11.92
N VAL A 243 -19.63 -0.93 12.38
CA VAL A 243 -19.82 -2.36 12.67
C VAL A 243 -19.76 -2.57 14.19
N PRO A 244 -20.75 -3.26 14.80
CA PRO A 244 -20.71 -3.60 16.23
C PRO A 244 -19.52 -4.54 16.53
N PRO A 245 -19.12 -4.68 17.80
CA PRO A 245 -18.00 -5.55 18.17
C PRO A 245 -18.17 -6.97 17.64
N ILE A 246 -17.12 -7.51 17.02
CA ILE A 246 -17.06 -8.89 16.58
C ILE A 246 -16.03 -9.60 17.45
N ILE A 247 -16.51 -10.37 18.42
CA ILE A 247 -15.69 -11.20 19.30
C ILE A 247 -15.94 -12.65 18.94
N ASP A 248 -14.93 -13.33 18.42
CA ASP A 248 -15.01 -14.74 18.05
C ASP A 248 -14.84 -15.60 19.30
N LEU A 249 -15.96 -16.01 19.91
CA LEU A 249 -15.99 -16.89 21.08
C LEU A 249 -15.90 -18.38 20.70
N GLU A 250 -16.11 -18.74 19.43
CA GLU A 250 -16.08 -20.13 18.98
C GLU A 250 -14.63 -20.61 18.82
N THR A 251 -13.82 -19.84 18.11
CA THR A 251 -12.40 -20.14 17.92
C THR A 251 -11.51 -19.46 18.96
N GLY A 252 -11.96 -18.31 19.50
CA GLY A 252 -11.14 -17.49 20.38
C GLY A 252 -9.99 -16.80 19.66
N GLU A 253 -10.00 -16.67 18.33
CA GLU A 253 -8.85 -16.20 17.55
C GLU A 253 -8.88 -14.72 17.19
N ASN A 254 -10.01 -14.02 17.37
CA ASN A 254 -10.15 -12.64 16.91
C ASN A 254 -11.09 -11.78 17.78
N ILE A 255 -10.70 -10.52 17.97
CA ILE A 255 -11.51 -9.45 18.56
C ILE A 255 -11.42 -8.25 17.62
N LEU A 256 -12.56 -7.79 17.10
CA LEU A 256 -12.67 -6.60 16.25
C LEU A 256 -13.58 -5.58 16.91
N LEU A 257 -13.07 -4.38 17.13
CA LEU A 257 -13.78 -3.27 17.76
C LEU A 257 -13.80 -2.08 16.81
N THR A 258 -14.91 -1.35 16.77
CA THR A 258 -15.04 -0.11 15.97
C THR A 258 -15.44 1.05 16.89
N GLU A 259 -14.66 2.13 16.88
CA GLU A 259 -14.91 3.37 17.64
C GLU A 259 -15.12 4.56 16.69
N ARG A 260 -15.88 5.56 17.16
CA ARG A 260 -16.01 6.86 16.49
C ARG A 260 -15.12 7.86 17.20
N MET A 261 -14.24 8.51 16.46
CA MET A 261 -13.37 9.55 17.00
C MET A 261 -13.70 10.89 16.36
N THR A 262 -13.78 11.93 17.18
CA THR A 262 -13.91 13.30 16.68
C THR A 262 -12.53 13.92 16.50
N LEU A 263 -12.20 14.28 15.28
CA LEU A 263 -11.04 15.09 14.91
C LEU A 263 -11.38 16.58 15.09
N VAL A 264 -10.52 17.29 15.83
CA VAL A 264 -10.63 18.72 16.09
C VAL A 264 -9.50 19.48 15.39
N PRO A 265 -9.79 20.56 14.65
CA PRO A 265 -8.75 21.41 14.07
C PRO A 265 -7.90 22.07 15.17
N GLU A 266 -6.57 21.99 15.09
CA GLU A 266 -5.69 22.58 16.11
C GLU A 266 -5.66 24.12 16.04
N ASP A 267 -5.71 24.76 17.22
CA ASP A 267 -5.33 26.17 17.40
C ASP A 267 -3.80 26.27 17.35
N GLY A 268 -3.25 26.66 16.19
CA GLY A 268 -1.81 26.62 15.92
C GLY A 268 -0.90 27.24 17.00
N TYR A 269 0.27 26.64 17.15
CA TYR A 269 1.40 27.09 17.98
C TYR A 269 1.86 28.51 17.63
N GLY A 270 1.83 29.42 18.62
CA GLY A 270 2.47 30.74 18.55
C GLY A 270 1.48 31.90 18.58
N GLY A 271 1.56 32.70 19.65
CA GLY A 271 0.62 33.77 19.99
C GLY A 271 0.18 34.64 18.80
N GLY A 272 -1.08 34.46 18.39
CA GLY A 272 -1.80 35.33 17.45
C GLY A 272 -2.26 34.70 16.14
N ALA A 273 -2.22 33.37 15.96
CA ALA A 273 -2.41 32.73 14.66
C ALA A 273 -3.90 32.48 14.27
N ILE A 274 -4.27 32.93 13.08
CA ILE A 274 -5.42 32.45 12.29
C ILE A 274 -5.25 30.93 12.10
N ASN A 275 -6.31 30.15 12.37
CA ASN A 275 -6.28 28.68 12.29
C ASN A 275 -5.77 28.21 10.91
N THR A 276 -4.91 27.20 10.87
CA THR A 276 -4.30 26.64 9.64
C THR A 276 -5.36 26.24 8.62
N CYS A 277 -6.49 25.66 9.07
CA CYS A 277 -7.64 25.33 8.22
C CYS A 277 -8.32 26.59 7.61
N PHE A 278 -8.33 27.70 8.35
CA PHE A 278 -8.92 28.96 7.92
C PHE A 278 -8.04 29.63 6.87
N ARG A 279 -6.72 29.49 7.02
CA ARG A 279 -5.72 30.00 6.08
C ARG A 279 -5.70 29.22 4.76
N THR A 280 -5.90 27.90 4.77
CA THR A 280 -6.00 27.08 3.54
C THR A 280 -7.34 27.24 2.82
N SER A 281 -8.45 27.40 3.56
CA SER A 281 -9.77 27.64 2.97
C SER A 281 -9.90 29.02 2.30
N LEU A 282 -9.18 30.05 2.79
CA LEU A 282 -9.10 31.38 2.18
C LEU A 282 -8.55 31.38 0.74
N PHE A 283 -7.71 30.41 0.36
CA PHE A 283 -7.17 30.25 -1.00
C PHE A 283 -7.96 29.26 -1.87
N GLY A 284 -9.15 28.84 -1.41
CA GLY A 284 -10.07 28.00 -2.18
C GLY A 284 -9.64 26.54 -2.33
N ALA A 285 -8.67 26.08 -1.54
CA ALA A 285 -8.04 24.76 -1.65
C ALA A 285 -7.88 24.06 -0.27
N GLY A 286 -8.66 24.44 0.75
CA GLY A 286 -8.55 23.87 2.09
C GLY A 286 -9.87 23.35 2.68
N PRO A 287 -9.79 22.46 3.68
CA PRO A 287 -10.93 21.80 4.31
C PRO A 287 -11.85 22.80 5.03
N ALA A 288 -13.09 22.37 5.29
CA ALA A 288 -13.96 23.08 6.22
C ALA A 288 -13.33 23.04 7.63
N CYS A 289 -13.27 24.18 8.32
CA CYS A 289 -12.85 24.27 9.73
C CYS A 289 -13.94 23.73 10.66
N THR A 290 -14.32 22.47 10.49
CA THR A 290 -15.38 21.82 11.25
C THR A 290 -14.84 20.62 11.99
N LEU A 291 -15.52 20.25 13.09
CA LEU A 291 -15.33 18.95 13.71
C LEU A 291 -15.72 17.88 12.70
N SER A 292 -14.84 16.91 12.51
CA SER A 292 -15.09 15.79 11.63
C SER A 292 -14.99 14.50 12.42
N GLU A 293 -15.84 13.56 12.11
CA GLU A 293 -15.86 12.29 12.81
C GLU A 293 -15.32 11.19 11.90
N ILE A 294 -14.46 10.33 12.44
CA ILE A 294 -13.80 9.25 11.70
C ILE A 294 -14.12 7.90 12.34
N GLY A 295 -14.19 6.86 11.50
CA GLY A 295 -14.32 5.47 11.93
C GLY A 295 -12.96 4.84 12.17
N MET A 296 -12.76 4.33 13.38
CA MET A 296 -11.51 3.69 13.81
C MET A 296 -11.76 2.22 14.14
N ARG A 297 -10.95 1.34 13.57
CA ARG A 297 -11.03 -0.10 13.84
C ARG A 297 -9.79 -0.61 14.57
N TYR A 298 -10.04 -1.33 15.64
CA TYR A 298 -9.03 -2.06 16.41
C TYR A 298 -9.21 -3.55 16.15
N SER A 299 -8.18 -4.19 15.63
CA SER A 299 -8.16 -5.63 15.38
C SER A 299 -7.12 -6.29 16.27
N PHE A 300 -7.56 -7.27 17.03
CA PHE A 300 -6.71 -8.17 17.78
C PHE A 300 -6.85 -9.57 17.19
N LYS A 301 -5.76 -10.09 16.60
CA LYS A 301 -5.71 -11.43 16.00
C LYS A 301 -4.74 -12.30 16.76
N ARG A 302 -5.16 -13.47 17.21
CA ARG A 302 -4.29 -14.42 17.93
C ARG A 302 -3.09 -14.82 17.05
N VAL A 303 -1.89 -14.84 17.64
CA VAL A 303 -0.69 -15.33 16.95
C VAL A 303 -0.85 -16.84 16.72
N PRO A 304 -0.79 -17.32 15.46
CA PRO A 304 -1.01 -18.74 15.16
C PRO A 304 0.01 -19.64 15.87
N GLN A 305 -0.48 -20.62 16.63
CA GLN A 305 0.36 -21.67 17.21
C GLN A 305 0.51 -22.80 16.18
N ARG A 306 1.70 -22.94 15.61
CA ARG A 306 1.98 -23.92 14.54
C ARG A 306 2.80 -25.09 15.06
N ALA A 307 2.53 -26.28 14.54
CA ALA A 307 3.41 -27.43 14.74
C ALA A 307 4.81 -27.13 14.17
N PRO A 308 5.90 -27.70 14.72
CA PRO A 308 7.26 -27.49 14.25
C PRO A 308 7.43 -27.61 12.73
N GLU A 309 6.75 -28.56 12.10
CA GLU A 309 6.82 -28.83 10.65
C GLU A 309 6.20 -27.72 9.79
N ALA A 310 5.30 -26.92 10.36
CA ALA A 310 4.56 -25.84 9.68
C ALA A 310 5.04 -24.44 10.13
N GLN A 311 6.18 -24.36 10.82
CA GLN A 311 6.73 -23.09 11.28
C GLN A 311 7.18 -22.23 10.10
N PHE A 312 6.97 -20.91 10.24
CA PHE A 312 7.40 -19.95 9.24
C PHE A 312 8.93 -19.90 9.17
N GLU A 313 9.47 -20.05 7.97
CA GLU A 313 10.91 -20.01 7.72
C GLU A 313 11.38 -18.56 7.65
N THR A 314 12.03 -18.07 8.71
CA THR A 314 12.56 -16.70 8.75
C THR A 314 13.71 -16.53 7.76
N LYS A 315 13.72 -15.43 7.01
CA LYS A 315 14.78 -15.16 6.02
C LYS A 315 15.68 -14.02 6.47
N TYR A 316 16.93 -14.34 6.81
CA TYR A 316 17.95 -13.32 7.04
C TYR A 316 18.25 -12.56 5.74
N TYR A 317 18.23 -11.23 5.79
CA TYR A 317 18.29 -10.38 4.59
C TYR A 317 19.29 -9.21 4.74
N PRO A 318 20.60 -9.52 4.66
CA PRO A 318 21.66 -8.52 4.85
C PRO A 318 21.67 -7.49 3.73
N ASP A 319 22.48 -6.43 3.91
CA ASP A 319 22.61 -5.35 2.94
C ASP A 319 23.05 -5.85 1.55
N THR A 320 23.90 -6.87 1.47
CA THR A 320 24.30 -7.49 0.19
C THR A 320 23.12 -8.08 -0.58
N SER A 321 22.11 -8.60 0.13
CA SER A 321 20.88 -9.11 -0.49
C SER A 321 19.95 -7.95 -0.86
N PHE A 322 19.86 -6.94 0.01
CA PHE A 322 19.07 -5.73 -0.18
C PHE A 322 19.53 -4.86 -1.35
N GLU A 323 20.84 -4.71 -1.56
CA GLU A 323 21.41 -4.01 -2.71
C GLU A 323 21.20 -4.74 -4.04
N ARG A 324 20.82 -6.01 -3.99
CA ARG A 324 20.42 -6.77 -5.18
C ARG A 324 18.93 -6.61 -5.45
N PHE A 325 18.10 -6.85 -4.45
CA PHE A 325 16.65 -6.64 -4.53
C PHE A 325 16.17 -5.93 -3.27
N GLY A 326 15.61 -4.74 -3.44
CA GLY A 326 14.96 -4.00 -2.38
C GLY A 326 13.70 -4.67 -1.89
N VAL A 327 13.74 -5.17 -0.66
CA VAL A 327 12.56 -5.67 0.03
C VAL A 327 12.40 -4.99 1.39
N TRP A 328 11.16 -4.82 1.83
CA TRP A 328 10.85 -4.52 3.21
C TRP A 328 11.48 -5.60 4.11
N ARG A 329 12.09 -5.16 5.21
CA ARG A 329 12.77 -6.06 6.14
C ARG A 329 12.61 -5.54 7.54
N VAL A 330 12.17 -6.38 8.46
CA VAL A 330 12.12 -6.00 9.86
C VAL A 330 13.56 -5.79 10.35
N LYS A 331 13.83 -4.57 10.80
CA LYS A 331 15.12 -4.14 11.36
C LYS A 331 15.01 -4.07 12.86
N LYS A 332 15.87 -4.78 13.58
CA LYS A 332 16.00 -4.63 15.04
C LYS A 332 17.43 -4.37 15.44
N ASN A 333 17.64 -3.35 16.26
CA ASN A 333 18.91 -3.12 16.92
C ASN A 333 19.14 -4.23 17.94
N THR A 334 20.40 -4.62 18.13
CA THR A 334 20.78 -5.63 19.12
C THR A 334 21.51 -4.97 20.30
N TYR A 335 21.36 -5.57 21.48
CA TYR A 335 22.00 -5.17 22.72
C TYR A 335 22.81 -6.34 23.28
N GLU A 336 23.99 -6.06 23.81
CA GLU A 336 24.86 -7.02 24.47
C GLU A 336 25.22 -6.50 25.88
N ASP A 337 25.02 -7.36 26.89
CA ASP A 337 25.32 -7.01 28.28
C ASP A 337 26.80 -6.60 28.47
N GLY A 338 27.03 -5.54 29.24
CA GLY A 338 28.35 -4.92 29.44
C GLY A 338 28.87 -4.09 28.25
N ARG A 339 28.28 -4.20 27.05
CA ARG A 339 28.65 -3.43 25.85
C ARG A 339 27.61 -2.36 25.48
N GLY A 340 26.35 -2.59 25.82
CA GLY A 340 25.22 -1.73 25.48
C GLY A 340 24.59 -2.10 24.13
N GLU A 341 23.91 -1.13 23.51
CA GLU A 341 23.46 -1.26 22.12
C GLU A 341 24.67 -1.50 21.20
N THR A 342 24.56 -2.48 20.31
CA THR A 342 25.62 -2.88 19.39
C THR A 342 25.38 -2.29 18.00
N ASP A 343 26.44 -2.13 17.22
CA ASP A 343 26.32 -1.73 15.80
C ASP A 343 25.67 -2.80 14.91
N PHE A 344 25.47 -4.02 15.44
CA PHE A 344 24.80 -5.09 14.71
C PHE A 344 23.28 -4.88 14.68
N LYS A 345 22.68 -5.21 13.54
CA LYS A 345 21.23 -5.21 13.36
C LYS A 345 20.79 -6.55 12.83
N GLN A 346 19.64 -7.01 13.30
CA GLN A 346 18.94 -8.12 12.67
C GLN A 346 18.11 -7.59 11.49
N TYR A 347 18.28 -8.23 10.35
CA TYR A 347 17.53 -7.94 9.13
C TYR A 347 16.75 -9.18 8.72
N ARG A 348 15.42 -9.14 8.79
CA ARG A 348 14.56 -10.25 8.37
C ARG A 348 13.64 -9.80 7.25
N ALA A 349 13.73 -10.41 6.07
CA ALA A 349 12.88 -10.03 4.95
C ALA A 349 11.40 -10.28 5.25
N THR A 350 10.54 -9.37 4.81
CA THR A 350 9.09 -9.51 4.95
C THR A 350 8.54 -10.38 3.82
N ARG A 351 7.81 -11.45 4.15
CA ARG A 351 7.16 -12.31 3.14
C ARG A 351 5.98 -13.08 3.72
N PHE A 352 5.03 -13.46 2.87
CA PHE A 352 3.91 -14.29 3.29
C PHE A 352 4.34 -15.73 3.59
N HIS A 353 3.60 -16.37 4.49
CA HIS A 353 3.74 -17.79 4.74
C HIS A 353 2.98 -18.60 3.67
N MET A 354 3.70 -19.05 2.63
CA MET A 354 3.13 -19.73 1.46
C MET A 354 3.20 -21.26 1.50
N TRP A 355 3.66 -21.87 2.60
CA TRP A 355 3.86 -23.32 2.69
C TRP A 355 2.98 -23.93 3.77
N GLU A 356 2.44 -25.13 3.52
CA GLU A 356 1.75 -25.89 4.58
C GLU A 356 2.76 -26.53 5.54
N ARG A 357 3.91 -26.94 4.99
CA ARG A 357 5.04 -27.53 5.72
C ARG A 357 6.35 -26.96 5.19
N THR A 358 7.27 -26.65 6.09
CA THR A 358 8.61 -26.13 5.76
C THR A 358 9.70 -27.14 6.08
N GLN A 359 9.46 -28.03 7.04
CA GLN A 359 10.46 -28.96 7.56
C GLN A 359 9.88 -30.28 8.04
N THR A 360 10.76 -31.25 8.25
CA THR A 360 10.49 -32.55 8.86
C THR A 360 11.24 -32.61 10.17
N CYS A 361 10.56 -32.89 11.27
CA CYS A 361 11.15 -32.95 12.60
C CYS A 361 11.10 -34.37 13.16
N ASP A 362 12.23 -34.88 13.65
CA ASP A 362 12.32 -36.16 14.38
C ASP A 362 13.07 -35.92 15.70
N GLY A 363 12.39 -36.16 16.83
CA GLY A 363 12.98 -35.96 18.16
C GLY A 363 13.48 -34.54 18.47
N GLY A 364 12.96 -33.52 17.78
CA GLY A 364 13.38 -32.11 17.92
C GLY A 364 14.46 -31.65 16.93
N ASP A 365 15.04 -32.56 16.15
CA ASP A 365 15.92 -32.21 15.03
C ASP A 365 15.06 -31.99 13.77
N CYS A 366 15.05 -30.76 13.26
CA CYS A 366 14.24 -30.37 12.12
C CYS A 366 15.12 -30.11 10.90
N GLN A 367 14.76 -30.74 9.78
CA GLN A 367 15.45 -30.60 8.51
C GLN A 367 14.53 -29.97 7.45
N PRO A 368 15.00 -28.97 6.68
CA PRO A 368 14.17 -28.26 5.71
C PRO A 368 13.75 -29.17 4.56
N LEU A 369 12.52 -29.01 4.08
CA LEU A 369 12.00 -29.72 2.91
C LEU A 369 12.42 -29.02 1.60
N PRO A 370 12.55 -29.73 0.47
CA PRO A 370 12.72 -29.11 -0.84
C PRO A 370 11.59 -28.12 -1.16
N LEU A 371 11.85 -27.06 -1.93
CA LEU A 371 10.86 -26.04 -2.33
C LEU A 371 9.88 -26.54 -3.42
N THR A 372 9.37 -27.77 -3.29
CA THR A 372 8.42 -28.37 -4.24
C THR A 372 7.01 -28.40 -3.65
N HIS A 373 6.01 -28.24 -4.51
CA HIS A 373 4.61 -28.36 -4.15
C HIS A 373 4.31 -29.72 -3.52
N ALA A 374 4.85 -30.80 -4.10
CA ALA A 374 4.66 -32.15 -3.57
C ALA A 374 5.23 -32.38 -2.17
N ALA A 375 6.29 -31.65 -1.77
CA ALA A 375 6.91 -31.80 -0.45
C ALA A 375 6.32 -30.86 0.60
N ARG A 376 6.09 -29.59 0.23
CA ARG A 376 5.71 -28.52 1.17
C ARG A 376 4.22 -28.21 1.22
N GLY A 377 3.47 -28.48 0.15
CA GLY A 377 2.09 -28.01 -0.04
C GLY A 377 2.03 -26.48 -0.20
N LEU A 378 1.41 -25.98 -1.26
CA LEU A 378 1.30 -24.54 -1.50
C LEU A 378 0.06 -23.99 -0.78
N LYS A 379 0.29 -23.06 0.14
CA LYS A 379 -0.77 -22.29 0.80
C LYS A 379 -0.96 -20.96 0.06
N PRO A 380 -2.13 -20.69 -0.54
CA PRO A 380 -2.36 -19.46 -1.28
C PRO A 380 -2.35 -18.24 -0.36
N ILE A 381 -1.82 -17.14 -0.89
CA ILE A 381 -1.98 -15.80 -0.32
C ILE A 381 -3.37 -15.31 -0.73
N VAL A 382 -4.30 -15.29 0.23
CA VAL A 382 -5.71 -14.96 -0.04
C VAL A 382 -5.95 -13.47 0.17
N TYR A 383 -6.51 -12.82 -0.85
CA TYR A 383 -6.99 -11.45 -0.85
C TYR A 383 -8.49 -11.41 -1.11
N HIS A 384 -9.16 -10.40 -0.57
CA HIS A 384 -10.57 -10.13 -0.77
C HIS A 384 -10.78 -8.77 -1.43
N LEU A 385 -11.80 -8.64 -2.29
CA LEU A 385 -12.31 -7.31 -2.62
C LEU A 385 -13.03 -6.71 -1.41
N ASN A 386 -13.11 -5.38 -1.32
CA ASN A 386 -13.98 -4.74 -0.32
C ASN A 386 -15.45 -4.77 -0.78
N ARG A 387 -16.38 -4.52 0.15
CA ARG A 387 -17.83 -4.65 -0.11
C ARG A 387 -18.34 -3.68 -1.19
N SER A 388 -17.77 -2.48 -1.24
CA SER A 388 -18.13 -1.43 -2.19
C SER A 388 -17.29 -1.47 -3.48
N PHE A 389 -16.62 -2.60 -3.77
CA PHE A 389 -15.74 -2.67 -4.92
C PHE A 389 -16.53 -2.51 -6.25
N PRO A 390 -16.12 -1.57 -7.13
CA PRO A 390 -16.85 -1.26 -8.35
C PRO A 390 -16.85 -2.46 -9.33
N SER A 391 -18.05 -2.85 -9.78
CA SER A 391 -18.26 -4.02 -10.64
C SER A 391 -17.51 -3.97 -11.96
N ASP A 392 -17.36 -2.78 -12.54
CA ASP A 392 -16.64 -2.54 -13.79
C ASP A 392 -15.14 -2.81 -13.68
N LEU A 393 -14.54 -2.68 -12.49
CA LEU A 393 -13.12 -2.98 -12.26
C LEU A 393 -12.86 -4.42 -11.80
N LYS A 394 -13.89 -5.21 -11.50
CA LYS A 394 -13.72 -6.62 -11.09
C LYS A 394 -12.94 -7.45 -12.12
N PRO A 395 -13.23 -7.39 -13.45
CA PRO A 395 -12.47 -8.16 -14.43
C PRO A 395 -10.97 -7.84 -14.36
N MET A 396 -10.63 -6.55 -14.23
CA MET A 396 -9.25 -6.09 -14.12
C MET A 396 -8.59 -6.52 -12.79
N ALA A 397 -9.33 -6.49 -11.69
CA ALA A 397 -8.86 -6.96 -10.38
C ALA A 397 -8.51 -8.46 -10.37
N PHE A 398 -9.27 -9.29 -11.07
CA PHE A 398 -8.94 -10.71 -11.20
C PHE A 398 -7.81 -10.96 -12.21
N GLN A 399 -7.67 -10.12 -13.24
CA GLN A 399 -6.55 -10.18 -14.17
C GLN A 399 -5.22 -9.84 -13.47
N LEU A 400 -5.15 -8.76 -12.69
CA LEU A 400 -3.94 -8.43 -11.93
C LEU A 400 -3.58 -9.50 -10.89
N ALA A 401 -4.59 -10.18 -10.30
CA ALA A 401 -4.35 -11.31 -9.40
C ALA A 401 -3.68 -12.48 -10.14
N LYS A 402 -4.06 -12.70 -11.40
CA LYS A 402 -3.38 -13.68 -12.27
C LYS A 402 -1.95 -13.25 -12.61
N GLU A 403 -1.71 -11.97 -12.88
CA GLU A 403 -0.36 -11.46 -13.16
C GLU A 403 0.58 -11.64 -11.97
N TRP A 404 0.10 -11.47 -10.73
CA TRP A 404 0.89 -11.79 -9.56
C TRP A 404 1.21 -13.29 -9.46
N ASN A 405 0.29 -14.19 -9.82
CA ASN A 405 0.64 -15.61 -9.93
C ASN A 405 1.76 -15.86 -10.95
N ASP A 406 1.76 -15.12 -12.06
CA ASP A 406 2.84 -15.22 -13.06
C ASP A 406 4.18 -14.69 -12.51
N ALA A 407 4.17 -13.72 -11.60
CA ALA A 407 5.38 -13.30 -10.89
C ALA A 407 5.92 -14.35 -9.91
N PHE A 408 5.05 -15.21 -9.36
CA PHE A 408 5.46 -16.37 -8.56
C PHE A 408 5.97 -17.56 -9.41
N GLN A 409 5.83 -17.50 -10.74
CA GLN A 409 6.26 -18.58 -11.62
C GLN A 409 7.78 -18.84 -11.51
N GLY A 410 8.14 -20.12 -11.38
CA GLY A 410 9.52 -20.56 -11.24
C GLY A 410 10.03 -20.65 -9.79
N ILE A 411 9.26 -20.19 -8.80
CA ILE A 411 9.58 -20.39 -7.37
C ILE A 411 9.36 -21.85 -6.96
N VAL A 412 8.30 -22.47 -7.52
CA VAL A 412 7.89 -23.85 -7.22
C VAL A 412 8.19 -24.73 -8.44
N PRO A 413 9.31 -25.49 -8.48
CA PRO A 413 9.80 -26.09 -9.72
C PRO A 413 8.89 -27.16 -10.33
N ASP A 414 8.03 -27.80 -9.52
CA ASP A 414 7.10 -28.86 -9.93
C ASP A 414 5.66 -28.36 -10.16
N LEU A 415 5.45 -27.03 -10.18
CA LEU A 415 4.15 -26.41 -10.41
C LEU A 415 4.24 -25.29 -11.45
N ASP A 416 3.40 -25.36 -12.47
CA ASP A 416 3.25 -24.30 -13.47
C ASP A 416 2.03 -23.43 -13.15
N LEU A 417 2.26 -22.30 -12.48
CA LEU A 417 1.23 -21.34 -12.07
C LEU A 417 0.56 -20.65 -13.27
N THR A 418 1.18 -20.67 -14.45
CA THR A 418 0.59 -20.08 -15.65
C THR A 418 -0.63 -20.89 -16.12
N THR A 419 -0.64 -22.20 -15.89
CA THR A 419 -1.70 -23.12 -16.29
C THR A 419 -2.54 -23.66 -15.14
N SER A 420 -1.97 -23.76 -13.93
CA SER A 420 -2.67 -24.30 -12.76
C SER A 420 -3.67 -23.34 -12.15
N CYS A 421 -3.41 -22.02 -12.22
CA CYS A 421 -4.27 -20.99 -11.65
C CYS A 421 -5.13 -20.35 -12.75
N LYS A 422 -6.46 -20.40 -12.62
CA LYS A 422 -7.39 -19.93 -13.66
C LYS A 422 -8.38 -18.93 -13.09
N VAL A 423 -8.61 -17.85 -13.82
CA VAL A 423 -9.68 -16.89 -13.55
C VAL A 423 -10.95 -17.34 -14.28
N VAL A 424 -12.06 -17.42 -13.55
CA VAL A 424 -13.36 -17.84 -14.08
C VAL A 424 -14.47 -16.99 -13.45
N CYS A 425 -15.65 -16.98 -14.07
CA CYS A 425 -16.85 -16.44 -13.46
C CYS A 425 -18.00 -17.45 -13.45
N ASN A 426 -19.01 -17.19 -12.62
CA ASN A 426 -20.24 -17.98 -12.49
C ASN A 426 -19.96 -19.50 -12.41
N GLY A 427 -18.93 -19.87 -11.65
CA GLY A 427 -18.47 -21.25 -11.49
C GLY A 427 -17.25 -21.58 -12.35
N ASN A 428 -17.44 -21.85 -13.64
CA ASN A 428 -16.37 -22.37 -14.53
C ASN A 428 -16.33 -21.67 -15.91
N THR A 429 -17.05 -20.56 -16.09
CA THR A 429 -17.04 -19.83 -17.34
C THR A 429 -15.67 -19.15 -17.52
N PRO A 430 -14.97 -19.35 -18.65
CA PRO A 430 -13.69 -18.69 -18.90
C PRO A 430 -13.82 -17.16 -18.85
N ALA A 431 -12.80 -16.49 -18.31
CA ALA A 431 -12.77 -15.04 -18.09
C ALA A 431 -13.16 -14.22 -19.34
N GLU A 432 -12.81 -14.68 -20.55
CA GLU A 432 -13.09 -13.99 -21.81
C GLU A 432 -14.58 -13.94 -22.17
N GLN A 433 -15.40 -14.76 -21.51
CA GLN A 433 -16.86 -14.83 -21.70
C GLN A 433 -17.63 -14.16 -20.56
N CYS A 434 -16.93 -13.58 -19.60
CA CYS A 434 -17.50 -12.99 -18.40
C CYS A 434 -17.84 -11.51 -18.60
N GLY A 435 -18.93 -11.07 -17.98
CA GLY A 435 -19.31 -9.68 -17.85
C GLY A 435 -18.88 -9.08 -16.50
N PRO A 436 -18.90 -7.73 -16.38
CA PRO A 436 -18.48 -7.06 -15.14
C PRO A 436 -19.36 -7.37 -13.91
N GLN A 437 -20.63 -7.74 -14.13
CA GLN A 437 -21.59 -8.04 -13.06
C GLN A 437 -21.59 -9.52 -12.64
N ASP A 438 -20.80 -10.36 -13.30
CA ASP A 438 -20.72 -11.78 -12.95
C ASP A 438 -19.99 -11.98 -11.62
N THR A 439 -20.16 -13.16 -11.02
CA THR A 439 -19.41 -13.54 -9.83
C THR A 439 -18.07 -14.15 -10.24
N TRP A 440 -16.98 -13.45 -9.96
CA TRP A 440 -15.62 -13.82 -10.32
C TRP A 440 -14.98 -14.69 -9.24
N SER A 441 -14.11 -15.60 -9.66
CA SER A 441 -13.35 -16.48 -8.77
C SER A 441 -12.08 -16.98 -9.44
N MET A 442 -11.14 -17.47 -8.62
CA MET A 442 -9.96 -18.18 -9.10
C MET A 442 -10.10 -19.67 -8.77
N THR A 443 -9.70 -20.53 -9.70
CA THR A 443 -9.79 -21.99 -9.58
C THR A 443 -8.46 -22.67 -9.89
N GLY A 444 -8.29 -23.88 -9.37
CA GLY A 444 -7.05 -24.65 -9.49
C GLY A 444 -6.06 -24.34 -8.36
N THR A 445 -4.76 -24.49 -8.64
CA THR A 445 -3.70 -24.25 -7.65
C THR A 445 -3.06 -22.90 -7.94
N CYS A 446 -3.29 -21.93 -7.06
CA CYS A 446 -2.78 -20.57 -7.16
C CYS A 446 -1.82 -20.28 -6.00
N ALA A 447 -0.79 -19.47 -6.24
CA ALA A 447 0.03 -18.88 -5.19
C ALA A 447 -0.64 -17.63 -4.59
N PHE A 448 -1.38 -16.90 -5.41
CA PHE A 448 -2.18 -15.74 -5.02
C PHE A 448 -3.64 -15.96 -5.40
N GLU A 449 -4.56 -15.81 -4.47
CA GLU A 449 -5.99 -16.05 -4.69
C GLU A 449 -6.79 -14.80 -4.34
N LEU A 450 -7.54 -14.27 -5.30
CA LEU A 450 -8.50 -13.19 -5.08
C LEU A 450 -9.91 -13.76 -4.93
N ARG A 451 -10.64 -13.27 -3.93
CA ARG A 451 -12.02 -13.63 -3.64
C ARG A 451 -12.89 -12.38 -3.60
N GLU A 452 -14.13 -12.51 -4.06
CA GLU A 452 -15.13 -11.49 -3.79
C GLU A 452 -15.50 -11.48 -2.29
N ASN A 453 -15.96 -10.33 -1.81
CA ASN A 453 -16.43 -10.19 -0.43
C ASN A 453 -17.81 -10.86 -0.27
N ASP A 454 -18.01 -11.61 0.82
CA ASP A 454 -19.30 -12.25 1.12
C ASP A 454 -20.14 -11.48 2.18
N GLY A 455 -19.68 -10.30 2.58
CA GLY A 455 -20.29 -9.45 3.60
C GLY A 455 -19.76 -9.67 5.02
N GLN A 456 -18.86 -10.64 5.22
CA GLN A 456 -18.26 -10.94 6.53
C GLN A 456 -16.84 -10.38 6.67
N GLN A 457 -16.20 -9.97 5.58
CA GLN A 457 -14.83 -9.42 5.59
C GLN A 457 -14.87 -7.89 5.62
N PHE A 458 -14.26 -7.31 6.66
CA PHE A 458 -14.22 -5.87 6.91
C PHE A 458 -12.79 -5.31 6.79
N LEU A 459 -12.65 -4.08 6.28
CA LEU A 459 -11.35 -3.39 6.20
C LEU A 459 -10.71 -3.26 7.58
N GLY A 460 -9.39 -3.36 7.71
CA GLY A 460 -8.74 -3.26 9.02
C GLY A 460 -8.90 -4.46 9.94
N ASP A 461 -9.60 -5.53 9.53
CA ASP A 461 -9.54 -6.85 10.18
C ASP A 461 -8.27 -7.59 9.76
N LEU A 462 -7.36 -7.87 10.70
CA LEU A 462 -6.07 -8.53 10.46
C LEU A 462 -6.19 -9.96 9.91
N ARG A 463 -7.38 -10.56 9.93
CA ARG A 463 -7.61 -11.89 9.35
C ARG A 463 -7.64 -11.87 7.83
N TYR A 464 -8.02 -10.76 7.21
CA TYR A 464 -8.29 -10.67 5.78
C TYR A 464 -7.37 -9.65 5.11
N ASN A 465 -6.75 -10.07 4.01
CA ASN A 465 -6.04 -9.15 3.12
C ASN A 465 -7.02 -8.59 2.10
N PHE A 466 -6.83 -7.36 1.65
CA PHE A 466 -7.76 -6.73 0.72
C PHE A 466 -7.09 -6.07 -0.48
N ILE A 467 -7.79 -6.10 -1.62
CA ILE A 467 -7.69 -5.05 -2.63
C ILE A 467 -8.93 -4.17 -2.42
N ALA A 468 -8.73 -3.01 -1.83
CA ALA A 468 -9.79 -2.12 -1.39
C ALA A 468 -9.88 -0.90 -2.31
N TYR A 469 -11.03 -0.72 -2.97
CA TYR A 469 -11.34 0.50 -3.71
C TYR A 469 -12.12 1.45 -2.80
N ILE A 470 -11.54 2.63 -2.56
CA ILE A 470 -12.11 3.70 -1.76
C ILE A 470 -12.68 4.73 -2.71
N GLU A 471 -14.00 4.86 -2.72
CA GLU A 471 -14.71 5.79 -3.60
C GLU A 471 -14.69 7.23 -3.04
N ASP A 472 -14.80 7.37 -1.72
CA ASP A 472 -14.95 8.68 -1.09
C ASP A 472 -13.69 9.54 -1.24
N PRO A 473 -13.80 10.72 -1.86
CA PRO A 473 -12.67 11.63 -1.98
C PRO A 473 -12.28 12.11 -0.58
N GLY A 474 -10.99 12.09 -0.29
CA GLY A 474 -10.40 12.76 0.86
C GLY A 474 -9.43 13.83 0.39
N GLN A 475 -9.28 14.90 1.16
CA GLN A 475 -8.46 16.05 0.79
C GLN A 475 -6.98 15.70 0.52
N ASP A 476 -6.41 14.78 1.30
CA ASP A 476 -4.97 14.43 1.27
C ASP A 476 -4.72 12.95 0.91
N GLN A 477 -5.63 12.33 0.15
CA GLN A 477 -5.49 10.92 -0.22
C GLN A 477 -4.42 10.72 -1.33
N PRO A 478 -3.52 9.73 -1.20
CA PRO A 478 -2.67 9.29 -2.31
C PRO A 478 -3.49 8.55 -3.37
N CYS A 479 -2.87 8.18 -4.50
CA CYS A 479 -3.53 7.32 -5.50
C CYS A 479 -3.73 5.88 -5.02
N GLY A 480 -2.76 5.39 -4.24
CA GLY A 480 -2.80 4.10 -3.59
C GLY A 480 -1.88 4.06 -2.37
N VAL A 481 -2.10 3.07 -1.51
CA VAL A 481 -1.21 2.72 -0.38
C VAL A 481 -1.22 1.21 -0.17
N GLY A 482 -0.03 0.60 -0.18
CA GLY A 482 0.21 -0.71 0.40
C GLY A 482 0.32 -0.62 1.93
N GLY A 483 -0.60 -1.27 2.64
CA GLY A 483 -0.63 -1.35 4.10
C GLY A 483 -0.24 -2.73 4.65
N PRO A 484 1.03 -3.15 4.57
CA PRO A 484 1.47 -4.41 5.15
C PRO A 484 1.64 -4.30 6.67
N ALA A 485 1.49 -5.43 7.36
CA ALA A 485 1.74 -5.59 8.78
C ALA A 485 2.56 -6.87 9.00
N ASN A 486 3.79 -6.70 9.48
CA ASN A 486 4.77 -7.78 9.59
C ASN A 486 4.96 -8.22 11.04
N ASP A 487 5.12 -9.51 11.30
CA ASP A 487 5.55 -10.01 12.60
C ASP A 487 6.92 -9.39 12.93
N PRO A 488 7.02 -8.60 14.03
CA PRO A 488 8.23 -7.87 14.38
C PRO A 488 9.40 -8.78 14.77
N GLU A 489 9.16 -10.07 14.99
CA GLU A 489 10.20 -11.02 15.32
C GLU A 489 10.59 -11.87 14.12
N THR A 490 9.65 -12.33 13.30
CA THR A 490 9.94 -13.33 12.25
C THR A 490 10.10 -12.73 10.85
N GLY A 491 9.49 -11.56 10.59
CA GLY A 491 9.32 -11.04 9.23
C GLY A 491 8.17 -11.72 8.46
N GLU A 492 7.33 -12.53 9.12
CA GLU A 492 6.13 -13.04 8.48
C GLU A 492 5.16 -11.90 8.17
N LEU A 493 4.66 -11.81 6.94
CA LEU A 493 3.63 -10.86 6.57
C LEU A 493 2.27 -11.39 7.05
N VAL A 494 1.71 -10.77 8.09
CA VAL A 494 0.52 -11.26 8.82
C VAL A 494 -0.78 -10.77 8.19
N ASN A 495 -0.76 -9.54 7.67
CA ASN A 495 -1.87 -8.87 7.02
C ASN A 495 -1.34 -7.84 6.02
N ALA A 496 -2.03 -7.65 4.91
CA ALA A 496 -1.76 -6.58 3.96
C ALA A 496 -3.03 -6.11 3.26
N VAL A 497 -3.15 -4.81 3.06
CA VAL A 497 -4.26 -4.22 2.31
C VAL A 497 -3.71 -3.29 1.24
N THR A 498 -4.19 -3.43 0.01
CA THR A 498 -3.94 -2.52 -1.10
C THR A 498 -5.09 -1.54 -1.15
N TYR A 499 -4.90 -0.33 -0.61
CA TYR A 499 -5.87 0.75 -0.67
C TYR A 499 -5.70 1.52 -1.97
N ILE A 500 -6.81 1.75 -2.67
CA ILE A 500 -6.83 2.40 -3.97
C ILE A 500 -7.92 3.47 -3.97
N TYR A 501 -7.56 4.73 -4.25
CA TYR A 501 -8.46 5.87 -4.08
C TYR A 501 -9.00 6.33 -5.44
N GLY A 502 -10.24 5.97 -5.70
CA GLY A 502 -10.90 6.14 -6.99
C GLY A 502 -11.10 7.58 -7.41
N ALA A 503 -12.00 8.27 -6.72
CA ALA A 503 -12.42 9.63 -7.09
C ALA A 503 -11.30 10.66 -6.91
N GLY A 504 -10.44 10.47 -5.91
CA GLY A 504 -9.32 11.38 -5.64
C GLY A 504 -8.20 11.31 -6.69
N CYS A 505 -7.98 10.15 -7.30
CA CYS A 505 -6.86 9.94 -8.22
C CYS A 505 -7.28 9.51 -9.63
N PHE A 506 -7.96 8.38 -9.82
CA PHE A 506 -8.17 7.85 -11.18
C PHE A 506 -9.10 8.69 -12.01
N ASP A 507 -10.15 9.25 -11.41
CA ASP A 507 -11.05 10.15 -12.12
C ASP A 507 -10.30 11.43 -12.54
N TYR A 508 -9.38 11.90 -11.69
CA TYR A 508 -8.47 12.98 -12.02
C TYR A 508 -7.51 12.63 -13.17
N LEU A 509 -6.81 11.48 -13.09
CA LEU A 509 -5.88 11.01 -14.12
C LEU A 509 -6.59 10.79 -15.47
N THR A 510 -7.71 10.07 -15.45
CA THR A 510 -8.53 9.78 -16.64
C THR A 510 -9.00 11.06 -17.30
N THR A 511 -9.43 12.04 -16.50
CA THR A 511 -9.81 13.36 -17.00
C THR A 511 -8.63 14.09 -17.66
N ARG A 512 -7.46 14.12 -17.02
CA ARG A 512 -6.26 14.76 -17.58
C ARG A 512 -5.85 14.13 -18.90
N MET A 513 -5.89 12.81 -18.97
CA MET A 513 -5.57 12.09 -20.20
C MET A 513 -6.62 12.31 -21.30
N GLY A 514 -7.89 12.51 -20.93
CA GLY A 514 -8.94 12.96 -21.85
C GLY A 514 -8.67 14.37 -22.42
N ASP A 515 -8.23 15.30 -21.58
CA ASP A 515 -7.84 16.65 -22.01
C ASP A 515 -6.63 16.59 -22.98
N MET A 516 -5.64 15.74 -22.69
CA MET A 516 -4.48 15.51 -23.56
C MET A 516 -4.90 14.91 -24.91
N LEU A 517 -5.80 13.91 -24.89
CA LEU A 517 -6.34 13.30 -26.10
C LEU A 517 -7.02 14.35 -27.00
N ASP A 518 -7.77 15.29 -26.42
CA ASP A 518 -8.41 16.35 -27.18
C ASP A 518 -7.41 17.27 -27.87
N ILE A 519 -6.30 17.58 -27.20
CA ILE A 519 -5.19 18.35 -27.79
C ILE A 519 -4.58 17.59 -28.98
N LEU A 520 -4.24 16.31 -28.78
CA LEU A 520 -3.63 15.48 -29.83
C LEU A 520 -4.55 15.33 -31.04
N CYS A 521 -5.83 14.99 -30.83
CA CYS A 521 -6.80 14.88 -31.91
C CYS A 521 -6.92 16.19 -32.71
N ALA A 522 -6.93 17.36 -32.04
CA ALA A 522 -7.00 18.66 -32.71
C ALA A 522 -5.73 18.97 -33.53
N GLN A 523 -4.55 18.56 -33.05
CA GLN A 523 -3.29 18.71 -33.76
C GLN A 523 -3.25 17.83 -35.02
N HIS A 524 -3.54 16.53 -34.88
CA HIS A 524 -3.57 15.59 -36.01
C HIS A 524 -4.64 15.96 -37.03
N LEU A 525 -5.80 16.49 -36.60
CA LEU A 525 -6.81 17.04 -37.50
C LEU A 525 -6.27 18.20 -38.33
N ARG A 526 -5.52 19.11 -37.70
CA ARG A 526 -4.92 20.27 -38.37
C ARG A 526 -3.85 19.85 -39.38
N ASP A 527 -3.09 18.81 -39.06
CA ASP A 527 -2.01 18.29 -39.91
C ASP A 527 -2.54 17.39 -41.05
N GLY A 528 -3.82 17.01 -40.99
CA GLY A 528 -4.52 16.27 -42.03
C GLY A 528 -4.43 14.74 -41.89
N ASP A 529 -4.08 14.27 -40.70
CA ASP A 529 -3.92 12.85 -40.39
C ASP A 529 -5.29 12.15 -40.20
N PRO A 530 -5.37 10.84 -40.47
CA PRO A 530 -6.56 10.06 -40.13
C PRO A 530 -6.76 10.03 -38.62
N LEU A 531 -7.99 10.33 -38.18
CA LEU A 531 -8.33 10.34 -36.75
C LEU A 531 -8.95 9.03 -36.29
N PRO A 532 -8.56 8.54 -35.09
CA PRO A 532 -9.29 7.52 -34.33
C PRO A 532 -10.77 7.87 -34.12
N LYS A 533 -11.63 6.87 -33.94
CA LYS A 533 -13.07 7.11 -33.64
C LYS A 533 -13.28 7.88 -32.35
N SER A 534 -12.42 7.70 -31.36
CA SER A 534 -12.42 8.44 -30.09
C SER A 534 -12.30 9.97 -30.26
N CYS A 535 -11.77 10.45 -31.39
CA CYS A 535 -11.69 11.86 -31.74
C CYS A 535 -12.98 12.41 -32.38
N GLY A 536 -13.96 11.56 -32.74
CA GLY A 536 -15.11 11.90 -33.59
C GLY A 536 -16.12 12.90 -33.03
N ALA A 537 -15.92 13.42 -31.82
CA ALA A 537 -16.84 14.31 -31.10
C ALA A 537 -16.26 15.70 -30.76
N ILE A 538 -15.04 16.01 -31.18
CA ILE A 538 -14.36 17.26 -30.76
C ILE A 538 -14.93 18.44 -31.56
N ASP A 539 -15.76 19.26 -30.92
CA ASP A 539 -16.10 20.60 -31.41
C ASP A 539 -14.88 21.50 -31.22
N GLU A 540 -14.40 22.15 -32.29
CA GLU A 540 -13.31 23.15 -32.21
C GLU A 540 -13.55 24.23 -31.14
N ASN A 541 -14.82 24.44 -30.73
CA ASN A 541 -15.20 25.37 -29.67
C ASN A 541 -15.19 24.78 -28.25
N GLN A 542 -15.06 23.47 -28.09
CA GLN A 542 -14.97 22.80 -26.79
C GLN A 542 -13.66 23.13 -26.09
N TYR A 543 -12.58 23.21 -26.87
CA TYR A 543 -11.22 23.62 -26.45
C TYR A 543 -11.16 25.05 -25.87
N LEU A 544 -11.95 25.98 -26.42
CA LEU A 544 -11.92 27.40 -26.01
C LEU A 544 -12.88 27.76 -24.88
N ARG A 545 -13.72 26.81 -24.43
CA ARG A 545 -14.74 27.09 -23.39
C ARG A 545 -14.39 26.60 -22.00
N GLY A 546 -13.35 25.80 -21.80
CA GLY A 546 -12.99 25.31 -20.46
C GLY A 546 -14.21 24.76 -19.73
N LEU A 547 -15.01 23.94 -20.42
CA LEU A 547 -16.11 23.22 -19.79
C LEU A 547 -15.47 22.27 -18.78
N ARG A 548 -15.63 22.61 -17.51
CA ARG A 548 -14.92 21.99 -16.41
C ARG A 548 -15.51 20.60 -16.20
N VAL A 549 -14.64 19.64 -15.91
CA VAL A 549 -14.86 18.37 -15.21
C VAL A 549 -16.00 18.45 -14.18
N LEU A 550 -16.02 19.55 -13.42
CA LEU A 550 -17.03 19.87 -12.42
C LEU A 550 -18.48 19.97 -12.98
N GLU A 551 -18.67 20.44 -14.21
CA GLU A 551 -19.98 20.55 -14.86
C GLU A 551 -20.47 19.20 -15.40
N ILE A 552 -19.55 18.32 -15.81
CA ILE A 552 -19.86 16.92 -16.17
C ILE A 552 -20.25 16.13 -14.91
N MET A 553 -19.49 16.29 -13.82
CA MET A 553 -19.80 15.68 -12.52
C MET A 553 -21.15 16.22 -11.97
N GLN A 554 -21.42 17.53 -12.07
CA GLN A 554 -22.71 18.08 -11.63
C GLN A 554 -23.90 17.59 -12.47
N ALA A 555 -23.72 17.36 -13.77
CA ALA A 555 -24.75 16.80 -14.65
C ALA A 555 -25.07 15.33 -14.30
N GLN A 556 -24.13 14.61 -13.69
CA GLN A 556 -24.29 13.24 -13.20
C GLN A 556 -24.75 13.15 -11.73
N GLY A 557 -25.05 14.28 -11.08
CA GLY A 557 -25.64 14.30 -9.74
C GLY A 557 -24.64 14.40 -8.59
N TYR A 558 -23.34 14.60 -8.86
CA TYR A 558 -22.35 14.85 -7.81
C TYR A 558 -22.64 16.18 -7.10
N VAL A 559 -22.85 16.11 -5.77
CA VAL A 559 -23.22 17.25 -4.92
C VAL A 559 -22.02 18.21 -4.77
N GLN A 560 -22.31 19.50 -4.80
CA GLN A 560 -21.34 20.60 -4.86
C GLN A 560 -20.14 20.49 -3.91
N ALA A 561 -18.93 20.58 -4.45
CA ALA A 561 -17.85 21.30 -3.78
C ALA A 561 -18.15 22.82 -3.78
N PRO A 562 -17.73 23.59 -2.75
CA PRO A 562 -17.98 25.02 -2.66
C PRO A 562 -17.47 25.78 -3.89
N ARG A 563 -18.25 26.77 -4.34
CA ARG A 563 -17.99 27.59 -5.52
C ARG A 563 -16.65 28.34 -5.43
N THR A 564 -15.67 27.99 -6.25
CA THR A 564 -14.56 28.89 -6.62
C THR A 564 -15.03 29.90 -7.68
N PRO A 565 -14.94 31.22 -7.44
CA PRO A 565 -15.34 32.22 -8.41
C PRO A 565 -14.17 32.59 -9.33
N ILE A 566 -14.20 32.15 -10.59
CA ILE A 566 -13.56 32.88 -11.69
C ILE A 566 -14.58 33.09 -12.79
N ARG A 567 -15.18 34.29 -12.83
CA ARG A 567 -15.88 34.83 -14.00
C ARG A 567 -15.55 36.31 -14.11
N ASN A 568 -14.76 36.67 -15.14
CA ASN A 568 -14.89 37.89 -15.98
C ASN A 568 -13.59 38.27 -16.75
N ILE A 569 -12.89 37.31 -17.35
CA ILE A 569 -11.78 37.64 -18.29
C ILE A 569 -12.28 37.78 -19.75
N THR A 570 -13.49 37.33 -20.05
CA THR A 570 -14.06 37.34 -21.41
C THR A 570 -14.55 38.71 -21.91
N GLY A 571 -14.56 39.75 -21.07
CA GLY A 571 -14.90 41.11 -21.49
C GLY A 571 -13.75 41.89 -22.14
N ALA A 572 -12.49 41.51 -21.88
CA ALA A 572 -11.32 42.28 -22.32
C ALA A 572 -10.76 41.83 -23.68
N ALA A 573 -11.10 40.62 -24.14
CA ALA A 573 -10.60 40.08 -25.41
C ALA A 573 -11.33 40.64 -26.64
N TYR A 574 -12.45 41.34 -26.47
CA TYR A 574 -13.22 41.91 -27.58
C TYR A 574 -12.57 43.19 -28.18
N ASP A 575 -11.67 43.86 -27.45
CA ASP A 575 -11.00 45.10 -27.88
C ASP A 575 -9.68 44.86 -28.65
N TYR A 576 -9.21 43.61 -28.78
CA TYR A 576 -7.85 43.31 -29.30
C TYR A 576 -7.75 43.17 -30.82
N THR A 577 -8.86 43.24 -31.57
CA THR A 577 -8.91 42.85 -33.00
C THR A 577 -8.81 44.00 -34.02
N GLN A 578 -8.40 45.22 -33.63
CA GLN A 578 -8.55 46.42 -34.50
C GLN A 578 -7.28 47.24 -34.78
N ASN A 579 -6.04 46.76 -34.56
CA ASN A 579 -4.84 47.62 -34.71
C ASN A 579 -3.85 47.20 -35.83
N PRO A 580 -3.73 47.95 -36.94
CA PRO A 580 -2.95 47.59 -38.14
C PRO A 580 -1.43 47.89 -38.12
N ASP A 581 -0.82 48.25 -36.99
CA ASP A 581 0.61 48.66 -36.93
C ASP A 581 1.59 47.51 -36.57
N LEU A 582 1.33 46.29 -37.05
CA LEU A 582 2.09 45.08 -36.67
C LEU A 582 3.38 44.88 -37.50
N GLU A 583 3.50 45.50 -38.67
CA GLU A 583 4.62 45.24 -39.60
C GLU A 583 5.93 45.96 -39.19
N SER A 584 5.83 47.11 -38.53
CA SER A 584 6.99 47.92 -38.10
C SER A 584 7.69 47.35 -36.85
N ARG A 585 6.95 46.67 -35.96
CA ARG A 585 7.48 46.12 -34.70
C ARG A 585 8.22 44.80 -34.88
N MET A 586 7.98 44.06 -35.97
CA MET A 586 8.67 42.79 -36.25
C MET A 586 10.12 42.98 -36.71
N ALA A 587 10.47 44.15 -37.27
CA ALA A 587 11.85 44.45 -37.68
C ALA A 587 12.79 44.74 -36.49
N GLU A 588 12.28 45.35 -35.42
CA GLU A 588 13.05 45.64 -34.20
C GLU A 588 13.25 44.37 -33.34
N MET A 589 12.30 43.43 -33.40
CA MET A 589 12.35 42.15 -32.69
C MET A 589 13.46 41.22 -33.22
N LYS A 590 13.82 41.34 -34.51
CA LYS A 590 14.90 40.58 -35.15
C LYS A 590 16.29 40.96 -34.62
N ASN A 591 16.49 42.22 -34.25
CA ASN A 591 17.75 42.70 -33.66
C ASN A 591 17.85 42.41 -32.16
N ARG A 592 16.72 42.35 -31.45
CA ARG A 592 16.68 41.91 -30.04
C ARG A 592 16.81 40.39 -29.87
N MET A 593 16.53 39.62 -30.91
CA MET A 593 16.78 38.17 -30.99
C MET A 593 18.25 37.76 -31.01
N THR A 594 19.18 38.70 -31.23
CA THR A 594 20.62 38.44 -31.15
C THR A 594 21.19 38.69 -29.74
N ASP A 595 20.54 39.54 -28.93
CA ASP A 595 20.84 39.77 -27.50
C ASP A 595 20.26 38.68 -26.59
N LEU A 596 19.40 37.84 -27.16
CA LEU A 596 18.83 36.62 -26.59
C LEU A 596 19.88 35.47 -26.53
N LYS A 597 21.11 35.74 -26.08
CA LYS A 597 22.15 34.72 -25.84
C LYS A 597 22.59 34.59 -24.38
N HIS A 598 21.93 35.25 -23.42
CA HIS A 598 22.26 35.17 -21.97
C HIS A 598 21.05 34.77 -21.09
N HIS A 599 20.32 33.75 -21.54
CA HIS A 599 19.01 33.29 -21.05
C HIS A 599 18.99 32.56 -19.70
N ARG A 600 19.28 33.25 -18.58
CA ARG A 600 18.79 32.84 -17.23
C ARG A 600 17.85 33.88 -16.57
N GLY A 601 17.78 35.08 -17.12
CA GLY A 601 16.98 36.20 -16.55
C GLY A 601 15.50 36.24 -16.92
N LYS A 602 14.98 35.36 -17.78
CA LYS A 602 13.60 35.49 -18.32
C LYS A 602 12.47 35.16 -17.32
N LEU A 603 12.72 34.36 -16.27
CA LEU A 603 11.73 34.15 -15.20
C LEU A 603 11.68 35.36 -14.25
N HIS A 604 12.83 35.90 -13.86
CA HIS A 604 12.93 37.06 -12.98
C HIS A 604 12.35 38.33 -13.62
N LEU A 605 12.59 38.60 -14.90
CA LEU A 605 12.06 39.79 -15.59
C LEU A 605 10.54 39.76 -15.81
N ARG A 606 9.91 38.58 -15.95
CA ARG A 606 8.44 38.48 -15.98
C ARG A 606 7.84 38.81 -14.62
N ARG A 607 8.45 38.31 -13.54
CA ARG A 607 8.06 38.58 -12.15
C ARG A 607 8.21 40.06 -11.79
N GLU A 608 9.37 40.67 -12.08
CA GLU A 608 9.60 42.09 -11.81
C GLU A 608 8.65 42.98 -12.64
N ARG A 609 8.32 42.63 -13.88
CA ARG A 609 7.30 43.38 -14.65
C ARG A 609 5.89 43.27 -14.07
N LEU A 610 5.54 42.16 -13.43
CA LEU A 610 4.24 41.99 -12.77
C LEU A 610 4.18 42.78 -11.45
N LYS A 611 5.29 42.87 -10.71
CA LYS A 611 5.44 43.74 -9.54
C LYS A 611 5.43 45.23 -9.92
N GLU A 612 6.18 45.60 -10.97
CA GLU A 612 6.19 46.97 -11.52
C GLU A 612 4.81 47.39 -12.06
N ALA A 613 3.99 46.42 -12.51
CA ALA A 613 2.59 46.63 -12.89
C ALA A 613 1.61 46.71 -11.70
N GLY A 614 2.11 46.63 -10.45
CA GLY A 614 1.31 46.72 -9.22
C GLY A 614 0.45 45.49 -8.92
N LEU A 615 0.72 44.37 -9.61
CA LEU A 615 -0.07 43.15 -9.49
C LEU A 615 0.15 42.47 -8.14
N ASP A 616 1.32 42.63 -7.53
CA ASP A 616 1.63 42.16 -6.18
C ASP A 616 0.63 42.67 -5.13
N ARG A 617 0.22 43.93 -5.24
CA ARG A 617 -0.77 44.56 -4.36
C ARG A 617 -2.21 44.27 -4.77
N ALA A 618 -2.47 44.17 -6.07
CA ALA A 618 -3.81 43.89 -6.60
C ALA A 618 -4.27 42.46 -6.29
N LEU A 619 -3.32 41.55 -6.06
CA LEU A 619 -3.57 40.16 -5.68
C LEU A 619 -3.83 39.98 -4.18
N VAL A 620 -3.68 41.02 -3.36
CA VAL A 620 -3.97 40.97 -1.92
C VAL A 620 -5.45 41.31 -1.68
N PRO A 621 -6.27 40.36 -1.16
CA PRO A 621 -7.68 40.62 -0.88
C PRO A 621 -7.90 41.78 0.10
N ASP A 622 -8.98 42.53 -0.08
CA ASP A 622 -9.28 43.73 0.72
C ASP A 622 -9.46 43.44 2.21
N GLU A 623 -10.02 42.28 2.55
CA GLU A 623 -10.18 41.81 3.94
C GLU A 623 -8.82 41.54 4.59
N LEU A 624 -7.90 40.92 3.85
CA LEU A 624 -6.55 40.62 4.30
C LEU A 624 -5.71 41.90 4.46
N ALA A 625 -5.86 42.87 3.55
CA ALA A 625 -5.20 44.16 3.67
C ALA A 625 -5.68 44.95 4.91
N ARG A 626 -6.98 44.86 5.24
CA ARG A 626 -7.54 45.44 6.47
C ARG A 626 -6.99 44.78 7.71
N GLU A 627 -6.91 43.46 7.72
CA GLU A 627 -6.44 42.72 8.89
C GLU A 627 -4.94 42.94 9.14
N LEU A 628 -4.10 42.86 8.11
CA LEU A 628 -2.65 43.05 8.24
C LEU A 628 -2.24 44.44 8.71
N SER A 629 -3.00 45.45 8.29
CA SER A 629 -2.73 46.85 8.58
C SER A 629 -3.44 47.36 9.84
N GLY A 630 -4.15 46.48 10.57
CA GLY A 630 -4.95 46.85 11.74
C GLY A 630 -6.10 47.80 11.43
N GLY A 631 -6.69 47.68 10.24
CA GLY A 631 -7.82 48.48 9.75
C GLY A 631 -7.42 49.76 9.00
N ARG A 632 -6.12 49.99 8.77
CA ARG A 632 -5.61 51.19 8.09
C ARG A 632 -5.77 51.14 6.56
N ALA A 633 -5.54 49.99 5.94
CA ALA A 633 -5.67 49.76 4.51
C ALA A 633 -7.03 49.13 4.20
N SER A 634 -7.81 49.71 3.30
CA SER A 634 -9.08 49.15 2.85
C SER A 634 -8.95 48.22 1.64
N THR A 635 -7.82 48.25 0.94
CA THR A 635 -7.50 47.39 -0.21
C THR A 635 -6.02 47.04 -0.22
N GLY A 636 -5.63 45.98 -0.94
CA GLY A 636 -4.22 45.57 -1.10
C GLY A 636 -3.29 46.66 -1.65
N ALA A 637 -3.84 47.60 -2.42
CA ALA A 637 -3.13 48.77 -2.94
C ALA A 637 -2.68 49.78 -1.85
N GLN A 638 -3.23 49.70 -0.64
CA GLN A 638 -2.96 50.63 0.47
C GLN A 638 -2.01 50.07 1.54
N LEU A 639 -1.51 48.85 1.33
CA LEU A 639 -0.45 48.25 2.13
C LEU A 639 0.87 48.97 1.89
N THR A 640 1.64 49.13 2.96
CA THR A 640 3.04 49.57 2.87
C THR A 640 3.89 48.44 2.29
N ASP A 641 5.03 48.79 1.70
CA ASP A 641 5.93 47.78 1.11
C ASP A 641 6.39 46.75 2.15
N ALA A 642 6.58 47.16 3.41
CA ALA A 642 6.92 46.29 4.51
C ALA A 642 5.78 45.34 4.91
N GLU A 643 4.52 45.77 4.86
CA GLU A 643 3.36 44.89 5.11
C GLU A 643 3.09 43.96 3.91
N LEU A 644 3.32 44.45 2.70
CA LEU A 644 3.21 43.65 1.48
C LEU A 644 4.28 42.55 1.46
N GLU A 645 5.50 42.83 1.91
CA GLU A 645 6.62 41.87 1.93
C GLU A 645 6.32 40.58 2.73
N TRP A 646 5.45 40.65 3.74
CA TRP A 646 5.01 39.48 4.51
C TRP A 646 4.10 38.51 3.75
N LEU A 647 3.42 38.99 2.71
CA LEU A 647 2.41 38.25 1.97
C LEU A 647 2.58 38.38 0.44
N ASN A 648 3.70 38.91 -0.03
CA ASN A 648 3.90 39.26 -1.43
C ASN A 648 3.80 38.00 -2.28
N PRO A 649 2.72 37.84 -3.07
CA PRO A 649 2.50 36.61 -3.83
C PRO A 649 3.50 36.45 -4.98
N LEU A 650 4.31 37.50 -5.24
CA LEU A 650 5.31 37.56 -6.30
C LEU A 650 6.76 37.59 -5.78
N ASP A 651 7.03 37.52 -4.47
CA ASP A 651 8.40 37.42 -3.93
C ASP A 651 8.72 36.05 -3.32
N LEU A 652 9.76 35.41 -3.85
CA LEU A 652 10.11 34.00 -3.58
C LEU A 652 11.31 33.82 -2.62
N HIS A 653 11.83 34.87 -1.98
CA HIS A 653 13.03 34.74 -1.15
C HIS A 653 13.01 35.63 0.11
N TYR A 654 12.52 35.09 1.25
CA TYR A 654 13.26 35.10 2.53
C TYR A 654 12.64 34.13 3.56
N SER A 655 13.52 33.40 4.27
CA SER A 655 13.28 32.46 5.38
C SER A 655 12.19 31.38 5.21
N GLY A 656 12.61 30.17 4.83
CA GLY A 656 11.78 28.96 4.70
C GLY A 656 11.83 28.28 3.32
N ALA A 657 12.56 28.87 2.37
CA ALA A 657 12.61 28.47 0.97
C ALA A 657 13.36 27.17 0.67
N ALA A 658 14.16 26.61 1.58
CA ALA A 658 14.80 25.31 1.32
C ALA A 658 13.80 24.14 1.37
N VAL A 659 12.80 24.22 2.25
CA VAL A 659 11.69 23.25 2.33
C VAL A 659 10.66 23.57 1.25
N ARG A 660 10.34 24.85 1.06
CA ARG A 660 9.37 25.28 0.02
C ARG A 660 9.87 25.14 -1.42
N GLU A 661 11.15 25.25 -1.71
CA GLU A 661 11.70 24.93 -3.03
C GLU A 661 11.86 23.42 -3.20
N ARG A 662 12.09 22.65 -2.12
CA ARG A 662 12.01 21.18 -2.18
C ARG A 662 10.60 20.71 -2.49
N GLU A 663 9.61 21.27 -1.79
CA GLU A 663 8.18 21.04 -2.04
C GLU A 663 7.78 21.57 -3.41
N ARG A 664 8.22 22.76 -3.83
CA ARG A 664 7.96 23.28 -5.18
C ARG A 664 8.66 22.45 -6.25
N LEU A 665 9.86 21.91 -6.04
CA LEU A 665 10.51 20.98 -6.96
C LEU A 665 9.82 19.60 -6.94
N LYS A 666 9.29 19.16 -5.80
CA LYS A 666 8.40 17.99 -5.68
C LYS A 666 7.11 18.19 -6.48
N TYR A 667 6.45 19.33 -6.32
CA TYR A 667 5.22 19.68 -7.02
C TYR A 667 5.48 20.04 -8.48
N ALA A 668 6.63 20.65 -8.81
CA ALA A 668 7.02 20.96 -10.18
C ALA A 668 7.53 19.72 -10.92
N ALA A 669 8.13 18.74 -10.23
CA ALA A 669 8.36 17.41 -10.78
C ALA A 669 7.05 16.66 -11.01
N LYS A 670 6.01 16.93 -10.19
CA LYS A 670 4.65 16.40 -10.38
C LYS A 670 3.76 17.22 -11.33
N ALA A 671 4.16 18.42 -11.78
CA ALA A 671 3.25 19.36 -12.46
C ALA A 671 3.87 20.15 -13.63
N LEU A 672 5.15 19.99 -13.92
CA LEU A 672 5.69 20.42 -15.21
C LEU A 672 5.61 19.24 -16.15
N GLU A 673 4.46 19.09 -16.80
CA GLU A 673 4.44 18.53 -18.14
C GLU A 673 5.20 19.55 -19.01
N PRO A 674 6.46 19.31 -19.43
CA PRO A 674 7.07 20.12 -20.47
C PRO A 674 6.14 20.20 -21.67
N ALA A 675 6.28 21.26 -22.46
CA ALA A 675 5.47 21.48 -23.65
C ALA A 675 5.48 20.30 -24.64
N GLU A 676 6.46 19.40 -24.53
CA GLU A 676 6.50 18.13 -25.27
C GLU A 676 5.38 17.16 -24.86
N TYR A 677 5.03 17.03 -23.58
CA TYR A 677 3.98 16.10 -23.14
C TYR A 677 2.56 16.65 -23.29
N LEU A 678 2.39 17.99 -23.25
CA LEU A 678 1.09 18.61 -23.48
C LEU A 678 0.70 18.70 -24.96
N PHE A 679 1.67 18.70 -25.88
CA PHE A 679 1.46 19.04 -27.29
C PHE A 679 2.14 18.09 -28.30
N ASP A 680 2.85 17.05 -27.87
CA ASP A 680 3.54 16.09 -28.75
C ASP A 680 3.73 14.73 -28.03
N ASP A 681 2.64 14.20 -27.47
CA ASP A 681 2.66 12.92 -26.75
C ASP A 681 2.45 11.74 -27.72
N ASN A 682 3.57 11.28 -28.29
CA ASN A 682 3.60 10.12 -29.19
C ASN A 682 3.27 8.79 -28.50
N GLY A 683 3.49 8.68 -27.18
CA GLY A 683 3.21 7.46 -26.42
C GLY A 683 1.71 7.24 -26.22
N LEU A 684 1.01 8.28 -25.75
CA LEU A 684 -0.44 8.29 -25.63
C LEU A 684 -1.09 8.17 -27.01
N TRP A 685 -0.59 8.90 -28.01
CA TRP A 685 -1.12 8.79 -29.38
C TRP A 685 -0.97 7.38 -29.97
N HIS A 686 0.18 6.72 -29.75
CA HIS A 686 0.39 5.33 -30.14
C HIS A 686 -0.66 4.41 -29.50
N PHE A 687 -0.86 4.52 -28.18
CA PHE A 687 -1.85 3.73 -27.46
C PHE A 687 -3.28 3.95 -28.00
N VAL A 688 -3.66 5.19 -28.27
CA VAL A 688 -4.97 5.53 -28.83
C VAL A 688 -5.16 4.92 -30.23
N ASN A 689 -4.11 4.94 -31.06
CA ASN A 689 -4.15 4.35 -32.40
C ASN A 689 -4.25 2.82 -32.39
N GLN A 690 -3.60 2.15 -31.43
CA GLN A 690 -3.79 0.70 -31.22
C GLN A 690 -5.25 0.35 -30.94
N HIS A 691 -6.02 1.31 -30.43
CA HIS A 691 -7.44 1.18 -30.08
C HIS A 691 -8.34 2.10 -30.92
N ALA A 692 -7.94 2.41 -32.16
CA ALA A 692 -8.63 3.40 -33.00
C ALA A 692 -10.11 3.07 -33.30
N ASP A 693 -10.49 1.81 -33.14
CA ASP A 693 -11.86 1.32 -33.34
C ASP A 693 -12.82 1.59 -32.18
N LEU A 694 -12.31 1.96 -30.99
CA LEU A 694 -13.10 2.24 -29.79
C LEU A 694 -13.77 3.62 -29.87
N GLU A 695 -15.02 3.68 -29.42
CA GLU A 695 -15.70 4.95 -29.16
C GLU A 695 -15.08 5.67 -27.96
N ARG A 696 -15.30 6.98 -27.84
CA ARG A 696 -14.67 7.80 -26.80
C ARG A 696 -14.91 7.24 -25.39
N ASP A 697 -16.15 6.92 -25.04
CA ASP A 697 -16.50 6.40 -23.70
C ASP A 697 -15.79 5.07 -23.41
N GLN A 698 -15.64 4.20 -24.41
CA GLN A 698 -14.94 2.92 -24.28
C GLN A 698 -13.43 3.14 -24.07
N LEU A 699 -12.84 4.09 -24.78
CA LEU A 699 -11.45 4.46 -24.59
C LEU A 699 -11.23 5.06 -23.19
N MET A 700 -12.08 5.98 -22.74
CA MET A 700 -11.96 6.57 -21.39
C MET A 700 -12.08 5.50 -20.29
N GLN A 701 -12.97 4.53 -20.47
CA GLN A 701 -13.06 3.38 -19.58
C GLN A 701 -11.76 2.57 -19.57
N LEU A 702 -11.18 2.29 -20.74
CA LEU A 702 -9.91 1.58 -20.84
C LEU A 702 -8.77 2.35 -20.15
N LEU A 703 -8.68 3.67 -20.29
CA LEU A 703 -7.67 4.49 -19.59
C LEU A 703 -7.81 4.39 -18.07
N ARG A 704 -9.05 4.38 -17.56
CA ARG A 704 -9.35 4.19 -16.14
C ARG A 704 -8.92 2.79 -15.67
N GLU A 705 -9.22 1.75 -16.45
CA GLU A 705 -8.82 0.37 -16.15
C GLU A 705 -7.29 0.21 -16.13
N GLN A 706 -6.56 0.83 -17.08
CA GLN A 706 -5.09 0.81 -17.09
C GLN A 706 -4.48 1.56 -15.91
N SER A 707 -5.03 2.73 -15.56
CA SER A 707 -4.59 3.50 -14.39
C SER A 707 -4.83 2.72 -13.10
N PHE A 708 -6.00 2.09 -12.96
CA PHE A 708 -6.30 1.19 -11.86
C PHE A 708 -5.33 0.02 -11.79
N ARG A 709 -5.05 -0.65 -12.92
CA ARG A 709 -4.12 -1.78 -12.99
C ARG A 709 -2.72 -1.39 -12.54
N ALA A 710 -2.16 -0.31 -13.10
CA ALA A 710 -0.80 0.13 -12.81
C ALA A 710 -0.60 0.43 -11.31
N VAL A 711 -1.45 1.29 -10.73
CA VAL A 711 -1.38 1.64 -9.31
C VAL A 711 -1.62 0.42 -8.42
N THR A 712 -2.62 -0.41 -8.75
CA THR A 712 -2.91 -1.61 -7.93
C THR A 712 -1.76 -2.62 -7.95
N LEU A 713 -1.09 -2.81 -9.09
CA LEU A 713 0.10 -3.66 -9.17
C LEU A 713 1.26 -3.10 -8.34
N HIS A 714 1.48 -1.78 -8.36
CA HIS A 714 2.49 -1.09 -7.55
C HIS A 714 2.24 -1.32 -6.04
N GLU A 715 1.02 -1.03 -5.57
CA GLU A 715 0.69 -1.18 -4.15
C GLU A 715 0.67 -2.64 -3.69
N LEU A 716 0.24 -3.57 -4.55
CA LEU A 716 0.43 -5.00 -4.30
C LEU A 716 1.92 -5.35 -4.20
N GLY A 717 2.80 -4.70 -4.97
CA GLY A 717 4.24 -4.89 -4.88
C GLY A 717 4.77 -4.60 -3.48
N HIS A 718 4.36 -3.49 -2.86
CA HIS A 718 4.66 -3.22 -1.45
C HIS A 718 4.15 -4.31 -0.51
N ASN A 719 2.92 -4.77 -0.75
CA ASN A 719 2.31 -5.85 0.02
C ASN A 719 2.93 -7.24 -0.24
N MET A 720 3.71 -7.40 -1.29
CA MET A 720 4.54 -8.58 -1.55
C MET A 720 5.97 -8.44 -0.98
N GLY A 721 6.24 -7.33 -0.31
CA GLY A 721 7.51 -7.03 0.34
C GLY A 721 8.45 -6.18 -0.51
N LEU A 722 8.07 -5.66 -1.68
CA LEU A 722 8.96 -4.84 -2.52
C LEU A 722 9.04 -3.39 -2.05
N ARG A 723 10.23 -2.80 -2.16
CA ARG A 723 10.42 -1.35 -2.05
C ARG A 723 10.34 -0.67 -3.41
N HIS A 724 10.22 0.66 -3.41
CA HIS A 724 10.40 1.44 -4.63
C HIS A 724 11.74 1.17 -5.29
N ASN A 725 11.76 1.23 -6.62
CA ASN A 725 12.94 1.03 -7.44
C ASN A 725 13.09 2.13 -8.51
N PHE A 726 13.68 3.26 -8.13
CA PHE A 726 13.81 4.47 -8.96
C PHE A 726 14.96 4.44 -10.00
N ILE A 727 15.55 3.28 -10.24
CA ILE A 727 16.52 3.08 -11.33
C ILE A 727 15.92 2.21 -12.44
N ALA A 728 14.65 1.80 -12.32
CA ALA A 728 14.05 0.86 -13.25
C ALA A 728 13.89 1.45 -14.66
N THR A 729 13.71 2.77 -14.78
CA THR A 729 13.78 3.52 -16.04
C THR A 729 15.19 3.62 -16.63
N PHE A 730 16.25 3.36 -15.86
CA PHE A 730 17.64 3.31 -16.33
C PHE A 730 18.15 1.90 -16.62
N ASP A 731 17.47 0.85 -16.14
CA ASP A 731 17.87 -0.55 -16.30
C ASP A 731 17.51 -1.13 -17.68
N ARG A 732 18.10 -0.53 -18.73
CA ARG A 732 17.82 -0.85 -20.14
C ARG A 732 17.93 -2.33 -20.48
N THR A 733 18.86 -3.04 -19.84
CA THR A 733 19.07 -4.48 -20.07
C THR A 733 17.89 -5.35 -19.60
N ASN A 734 17.02 -4.79 -18.77
CA ASN A 734 15.89 -5.46 -18.13
C ASN A 734 14.54 -4.82 -18.48
N PHE A 735 14.51 -3.92 -19.46
CA PHE A 735 13.27 -3.39 -20.03
C PHE A 735 12.38 -4.47 -20.63
N GLN A 736 11.11 -4.11 -20.83
CA GLN A 736 10.11 -4.99 -21.42
C GLN A 736 10.55 -5.49 -22.82
N PRO A 737 10.27 -6.74 -23.21
CA PRO A 737 10.75 -7.31 -24.47
C PRO A 737 10.36 -6.50 -25.71
N ALA A 738 9.17 -5.89 -25.71
CA ALA A 738 8.68 -5.06 -26.80
C ALA A 738 9.54 -3.81 -27.06
N TYR A 739 10.28 -3.29 -26.06
CA TYR A 739 11.25 -2.22 -26.26
C TYR A 739 12.29 -2.59 -27.32
N TRP A 740 12.81 -3.83 -27.25
CA TRP A 740 13.84 -4.31 -28.18
C TRP A 740 13.27 -4.61 -29.56
N GLN A 741 12.02 -5.11 -29.62
CA GLN A 741 11.32 -5.33 -30.88
C GLN A 741 11.12 -4.01 -31.64
N ILE A 742 10.66 -2.97 -30.96
CA ILE A 742 10.50 -1.63 -31.56
C ILE A 742 11.83 -1.11 -32.07
N LYS A 743 12.93 -1.30 -31.34
CA LYS A 743 14.27 -0.91 -31.82
C LYS A 743 14.66 -1.65 -33.10
N GLU A 744 14.57 -2.97 -33.11
CA GLU A 744 14.94 -3.78 -34.28
C GLU A 744 14.09 -3.42 -35.52
N GLU A 745 12.78 -3.25 -35.34
CA GLU A 745 11.85 -2.92 -36.42
C GLU A 745 12.10 -1.50 -36.97
N THR A 746 12.23 -0.50 -36.10
CA THR A 746 12.46 0.89 -36.54
C THR A 746 13.85 1.11 -37.15
N GLU A 747 14.87 0.39 -36.69
CA GLU A 747 16.19 0.38 -37.32
C GLU A 747 16.11 -0.23 -38.73
N ALA A 748 15.39 -1.35 -38.91
CA ALA A 748 15.18 -1.96 -40.21
C ALA A 748 14.39 -1.05 -41.17
N ASP A 749 13.35 -0.39 -40.68
CA ASP A 749 12.55 0.57 -41.46
C ASP A 749 13.39 1.79 -41.87
N PHE A 750 14.22 2.30 -40.96
CA PHE A 750 15.14 3.40 -41.25
C PHE A 750 16.12 3.01 -42.37
N GLU A 751 16.70 1.81 -42.30
CA GLU A 751 17.61 1.33 -43.34
C GLU A 751 16.92 1.18 -44.69
N ALA A 752 15.67 0.68 -44.70
CA ALA A 752 14.87 0.52 -45.90
C ALA A 752 14.49 1.87 -46.54
N GLU A 753 14.13 2.87 -45.75
CA GLU A 753 13.70 4.19 -46.23
C GLU A 753 14.89 5.06 -46.67
N TYR A 754 15.98 5.09 -45.90
CA TYR A 754 17.09 6.03 -46.08
C TYR A 754 18.32 5.42 -46.76
N GLY A 755 18.34 4.10 -46.98
CA GLY A 755 19.40 3.39 -47.72
C GLY A 755 20.77 3.43 -47.04
N ARG A 756 20.82 3.64 -45.72
CA ARG A 756 22.03 3.72 -44.90
C ARG A 756 21.77 3.12 -43.51
N PRO A 757 22.79 2.58 -42.83
CA PRO A 757 22.63 1.90 -41.55
C PRO A 757 22.10 2.84 -40.46
N ALA A 758 21.33 2.29 -39.51
CA ALA A 758 20.84 3.04 -38.36
C ALA A 758 22.00 3.62 -37.51
N PRO A 759 21.89 4.87 -37.03
CA PRO A 759 22.93 5.49 -36.22
C PRO A 759 23.05 4.79 -34.85
N ALA A 760 24.25 4.28 -34.53
CA ALA A 760 24.52 3.58 -33.27
C ALA A 760 25.26 4.44 -32.24
N LEU A 761 26.55 4.73 -32.47
CA LEU A 761 27.40 5.53 -31.57
C LEU A 761 27.71 6.90 -32.19
N GLU A 762 27.90 7.90 -31.33
CA GLU A 762 28.38 9.21 -31.76
C GLU A 762 29.71 9.06 -32.51
N PRO A 763 29.86 9.65 -33.71
CA PRO A 763 31.09 9.51 -34.48
C PRO A 763 32.24 10.24 -33.79
N PHE A 764 33.36 9.54 -33.59
CA PHE A 764 34.62 10.16 -33.18
C PHE A 764 35.35 10.71 -34.40
N ARG A 765 36.05 11.83 -34.23
CA ARG A 765 36.87 12.42 -35.28
C ARG A 765 38.08 11.53 -35.58
N ASP A 766 38.29 11.21 -36.85
CA ASP A 766 39.46 10.43 -37.28
C ASP A 766 40.70 11.33 -37.39
N GLU A 767 41.90 10.77 -37.17
CA GLU A 767 43.17 11.52 -37.17
C GLU A 767 43.44 12.25 -38.50
N ASP A 768 43.01 11.66 -39.63
CA ASP A 768 43.23 12.15 -40.98
C ASP A 768 42.05 13.01 -41.53
N GLU A 769 40.99 13.23 -40.73
CA GLU A 769 39.76 13.91 -41.16
C GLU A 769 39.82 15.42 -40.91
N THR A 770 39.40 16.23 -41.90
CA THR A 770 39.31 17.68 -41.75
C THR A 770 38.13 18.09 -40.85
N ASP A 771 38.21 19.29 -40.24
CA ASP A 771 37.10 19.82 -39.40
C ASP A 771 35.76 19.84 -40.16
N GLN A 772 35.79 20.13 -41.46
CA GLN A 772 34.59 20.23 -42.28
C GLN A 772 33.97 18.86 -42.58
N GLU A 773 34.80 17.84 -42.83
CA GLU A 773 34.34 16.47 -43.06
C GLU A 773 33.73 15.89 -41.77
N PHE A 774 34.40 16.09 -40.64
CA PHE A 774 33.87 15.68 -39.33
C PHE A 774 32.53 16.34 -39.02
N LEU A 775 32.42 17.67 -39.20
CA LEU A 775 31.18 18.40 -38.97
C LEU A 775 30.05 17.93 -39.90
N ALA A 776 30.35 17.62 -41.17
CA ALA A 776 29.35 17.10 -42.10
C ALA A 776 28.82 15.73 -41.65
N ARG A 777 29.72 14.81 -41.27
CA ARG A 777 29.36 13.48 -40.75
C ARG A 777 28.59 13.57 -39.43
N TYR A 778 29.05 14.41 -38.50
CA TYR A 778 28.39 14.64 -37.22
C TYR A 778 26.99 15.23 -37.39
N ASN A 779 26.82 16.23 -38.27
CA ASN A 779 25.50 16.81 -38.56
C ASN A 779 24.56 15.79 -39.22
N GLN A 780 25.08 14.94 -40.11
CA GLN A 780 24.31 13.85 -40.70
C GLN A 780 23.88 12.83 -39.64
N TRP A 781 24.80 12.43 -38.75
CA TRP A 781 24.49 11.56 -37.63
C TRP A 781 23.42 12.15 -36.70
N GLN A 782 23.50 13.46 -36.40
CA GLN A 782 22.49 14.16 -35.61
C GLN A 782 21.11 14.15 -36.29
N ALA A 783 21.06 14.38 -37.60
CA ALA A 783 19.82 14.34 -38.36
C ALA A 783 19.22 12.92 -38.39
N ASP A 784 20.05 11.91 -38.65
CA ASP A 784 19.62 10.50 -38.69
C ASP A 784 19.15 10.02 -37.32
N ARG A 785 19.85 10.42 -36.25
CA ARG A 785 19.47 10.10 -34.87
C ARG A 785 18.12 10.70 -34.50
N GLU A 786 17.85 11.94 -34.91
CA GLU A 786 16.56 12.59 -34.66
C GLU A 786 15.42 11.91 -35.42
N VAL A 787 15.66 11.47 -36.66
CA VAL A 787 14.67 10.71 -37.44
C VAL A 787 14.38 9.37 -36.78
N LEU A 788 15.42 8.59 -36.45
CA LEU A 788 15.25 7.29 -35.80
C LEU A 788 14.56 7.43 -34.42
N ARG A 789 14.90 8.46 -33.65
CA ARG A 789 14.24 8.77 -32.37
C ARG A 789 12.74 8.97 -32.56
N ARG A 790 12.32 9.76 -33.57
CA ARG A 790 10.90 9.97 -33.88
C ARG A 790 10.20 8.69 -34.32
N MET A 791 10.85 7.87 -35.15
CA MET A 791 10.30 6.56 -35.56
C MET A 791 10.04 5.67 -34.34
N GLN A 792 10.99 5.61 -33.42
CA GLN A 792 10.86 4.85 -32.17
C GLN A 792 9.77 5.42 -31.25
N GLU A 793 9.67 6.75 -31.12
CA GLU A 793 8.63 7.39 -30.31
C GLU A 793 7.23 7.18 -30.86
N ASN A 794 7.04 7.29 -32.18
CA ASN A 794 5.77 7.00 -32.85
C ASN A 794 5.37 5.52 -32.73
N ALA A 795 6.35 4.63 -32.60
CA ALA A 795 6.14 3.22 -32.30
C ALA A 795 5.88 2.94 -30.81
N GLY A 796 5.77 3.96 -29.96
CA GLY A 796 5.39 3.82 -28.55
C GLY A 796 6.52 3.31 -27.65
N ILE A 797 7.79 3.42 -28.06
CA ILE A 797 8.94 2.86 -27.32
C ILE A 797 8.97 3.26 -25.84
N ARG A 798 8.46 4.45 -25.49
CA ARG A 798 8.46 5.00 -24.13
C ARG A 798 7.62 4.18 -23.14
N LEU A 799 6.57 3.49 -23.62
CA LEU A 799 5.71 2.61 -22.82
C LEU A 799 6.43 1.38 -22.24
N TYR A 800 7.61 1.06 -22.77
CA TYR A 800 8.34 -0.17 -22.48
C TYR A 800 9.68 0.08 -21.78
N ARG A 801 9.97 1.33 -21.38
CA ARG A 801 11.25 1.78 -20.79
C ARG A 801 11.27 1.70 -19.26
N TYR A 802 10.91 0.56 -18.71
CA TYR A 802 11.07 0.32 -17.28
C TYR A 802 11.27 -1.17 -16.99
N SER A 803 11.97 -1.48 -15.90
CA SER A 803 12.20 -2.86 -15.45
C SER A 803 11.36 -3.28 -14.23
N SER A 804 10.71 -2.33 -13.54
CA SER A 804 9.92 -2.55 -12.32
C SER A 804 8.70 -1.64 -12.25
N ILE A 805 7.54 -2.16 -11.88
CA ILE A 805 6.35 -1.35 -11.57
C ILE A 805 6.58 -0.45 -10.35
N MET A 806 7.61 -0.74 -9.54
CA MET A 806 7.95 0.00 -8.32
C MET A 806 8.66 1.33 -8.57
N ASP A 807 8.79 1.77 -9.82
CA ASP A 807 9.32 3.08 -10.19
C ASP A 807 8.20 4.14 -10.20
N TYR A 808 8.58 5.40 -10.04
CA TYR A 808 7.72 6.53 -10.37
C TYR A 808 8.16 7.06 -11.73
N GLY A 809 7.50 6.63 -12.80
CA GLY A 809 7.78 7.17 -14.13
C GLY A 809 7.30 8.61 -14.28
N ALA A 810 7.89 9.34 -15.22
CA ALA A 810 7.52 10.74 -15.49
C ALA A 810 6.15 10.91 -16.17
N MET A 811 5.55 9.83 -16.70
CA MET A 811 4.30 9.85 -17.45
C MET A 811 3.22 9.05 -16.72
N TYR A 812 1.95 9.43 -16.86
CA TYR A 812 0.82 8.72 -16.23
C TYR A 812 0.61 7.28 -16.71
N TYR A 813 1.27 6.89 -17.80
CA TYR A 813 1.11 5.61 -18.49
C TYR A 813 2.41 4.84 -18.67
N SER A 814 3.51 5.28 -18.06
CA SER A 814 4.85 4.68 -18.23
C SER A 814 4.93 3.23 -17.76
N ASP A 815 3.99 2.81 -16.90
CA ASP A 815 3.98 1.57 -16.15
C ASP A 815 2.78 0.65 -16.52
N TRP A 816 2.05 1.00 -17.57
CA TRP A 816 0.89 0.25 -18.06
C TRP A 816 1.21 -1.14 -18.62
N GLN A 817 2.48 -1.51 -18.76
CA GLN A 817 2.83 -2.89 -19.16
C GLN A 817 2.76 -3.87 -17.97
N GLY A 818 2.51 -3.37 -16.75
CA GLY A 818 2.41 -4.17 -15.53
C GLY A 818 3.76 -4.56 -14.94
N LEU A 819 3.85 -5.76 -14.37
CA LEU A 819 5.07 -6.24 -13.69
C LEU A 819 6.24 -6.37 -14.67
N GLY A 820 7.37 -5.77 -14.30
CA GLY A 820 8.61 -5.83 -15.06
C GLY A 820 9.50 -7.02 -14.67
N SER A 821 10.64 -7.14 -15.33
CA SER A 821 11.58 -8.26 -15.08
C SER A 821 12.24 -8.19 -13.70
N TYR A 822 12.39 -6.99 -13.12
CA TYR A 822 12.84 -6.80 -11.75
C TYR A 822 11.84 -7.40 -10.75
N ASP A 823 10.55 -7.09 -10.89
CA ASP A 823 9.51 -7.51 -9.94
C ASP A 823 9.44 -9.04 -9.85
N LYS A 824 9.43 -9.70 -11.01
CA LYS A 824 9.43 -11.16 -11.13
C LYS A 824 10.71 -11.78 -10.52
N ALA A 825 11.88 -11.20 -10.82
CA ALA A 825 13.15 -11.70 -10.29
C ALA A 825 13.27 -11.50 -8.78
N ALA A 826 12.75 -10.39 -8.25
CA ALA A 826 12.70 -10.11 -6.82
C ALA A 826 11.85 -11.13 -6.05
N MET A 827 10.70 -11.55 -6.60
CA MET A 827 9.88 -12.62 -6.00
C MET A 827 10.62 -13.95 -5.96
N ARG A 828 11.27 -14.34 -7.06
CA ARG A 828 12.10 -15.55 -7.14
C ARG A 828 13.25 -15.53 -6.13
N PHE A 829 13.90 -14.37 -5.98
CA PHE A 829 14.96 -14.19 -5.01
C PHE A 829 14.44 -14.25 -3.58
N LEU A 830 13.34 -13.55 -3.26
CA LEU A 830 12.77 -13.49 -1.93
C LEU A 830 12.29 -14.85 -1.42
N TYR A 831 11.65 -15.66 -2.28
CA TYR A 831 11.08 -16.93 -1.87
C TYR A 831 11.99 -18.15 -2.10
N ALA A 832 12.93 -18.11 -3.05
CA ALA A 832 13.77 -19.27 -3.40
C ALA A 832 15.30 -19.00 -3.52
N ASP A 833 15.76 -17.77 -3.29
CA ASP A 833 17.14 -17.31 -3.59
C ASP A 833 17.56 -17.60 -5.03
N LEU A 834 16.62 -17.47 -5.97
CA LEU A 834 16.90 -17.64 -7.39
C LEU A 834 17.19 -16.29 -8.05
N VAL A 835 18.17 -16.28 -8.94
CA VAL A 835 18.46 -15.16 -9.84
C VAL A 835 18.33 -15.63 -11.29
N ASP A 836 18.03 -14.68 -12.17
CA ASP A 836 17.99 -14.95 -13.60
C ASP A 836 19.43 -15.10 -14.14
N ARG A 837 19.58 -16.04 -15.07
CA ARG A 837 20.78 -16.23 -15.89
C ARG A 837 20.37 -16.43 -17.35
N ILE A 838 20.97 -15.68 -18.26
CA ILE A 838 20.76 -15.83 -19.69
C ILE A 838 21.80 -16.78 -20.28
N ASP A 839 21.35 -17.81 -21.00
CA ASP A 839 22.25 -18.62 -21.82
C ASP A 839 22.30 -18.06 -23.25
N CYS A 840 23.43 -17.47 -23.58
CA CYS A 840 23.68 -16.87 -24.88
C CYS A 840 23.96 -17.87 -26.00
N ASN A 841 24.01 -19.19 -25.76
CA ASN A 841 24.33 -20.21 -26.76
C ASN A 841 25.59 -19.87 -27.60
N GLY A 842 26.59 -19.21 -26.99
CA GLY A 842 27.82 -18.78 -27.67
C GLY A 842 27.72 -17.50 -28.51
N LYS A 843 26.59 -16.78 -28.49
CA LYS A 843 26.44 -15.45 -29.10
C LYS A 843 27.06 -14.35 -28.23
N THR A 844 27.32 -13.18 -28.83
CA THR A 844 27.77 -12.00 -28.08
C THR A 844 26.68 -11.51 -27.12
N PRO A 845 27.05 -10.94 -25.96
CA PRO A 845 26.13 -10.33 -25.01
C PRO A 845 25.09 -9.41 -25.66
N GLU A 846 25.51 -8.63 -26.66
CA GLU A 846 24.69 -7.71 -27.45
C GLU A 846 23.62 -8.42 -28.27
N ALA A 847 23.97 -9.56 -28.89
CA ALA A 847 23.06 -10.37 -29.70
C ALA A 847 22.06 -11.21 -28.86
N CYS A 848 22.25 -11.27 -27.54
CA CYS A 848 21.32 -11.90 -26.61
C CYS A 848 20.26 -10.94 -26.08
N ARG A 849 20.46 -9.62 -26.20
CA ARG A 849 19.55 -8.60 -25.68
C ARG A 849 18.16 -8.65 -26.32
N THR A 850 18.07 -9.17 -27.55
CA THR A 850 16.85 -9.18 -28.36
C THR A 850 16.08 -10.50 -28.30
N GLN A 851 16.62 -11.53 -27.62
CA GLN A 851 15.96 -12.84 -27.44
C GLN A 851 15.19 -12.98 -26.13
N LEU A 852 14.90 -11.87 -25.44
CA LEU A 852 14.24 -11.83 -24.13
C LEU A 852 12.74 -12.13 -24.18
N ALA A 853 12.32 -13.22 -24.81
CA ALA A 853 11.06 -13.85 -24.41
C ALA A 853 11.28 -14.49 -23.02
N ASP A 854 10.27 -14.44 -22.14
CA ASP A 854 10.28 -14.92 -20.74
C ASP A 854 10.84 -16.37 -20.59
N GLY A 855 10.84 -17.17 -21.66
CA GLY A 855 11.40 -18.53 -21.71
C GLY A 855 12.91 -18.67 -21.97
N SER A 856 13.68 -17.58 -22.10
CA SER A 856 15.14 -17.61 -22.35
C SER A 856 16.02 -17.51 -21.09
N ARG A 857 15.42 -17.17 -19.94
CA ARG A 857 16.11 -17.00 -18.66
C ARG A 857 16.04 -18.29 -17.85
N ALA A 858 17.18 -18.86 -17.53
CA ALA A 858 17.27 -19.94 -16.54
C ALA A 858 17.30 -19.33 -15.14
N HIS A 859 16.56 -19.91 -14.20
CA HIS A 859 16.62 -19.52 -12.79
C HIS A 859 17.69 -20.37 -12.09
N VAL A 860 18.65 -19.72 -11.43
CA VAL A 860 19.77 -20.39 -10.77
C VAL A 860 19.90 -19.95 -9.32
N LYS A 861 20.39 -20.84 -8.46
CA LYS A 861 20.61 -20.53 -7.05
C LYS A 861 21.68 -19.45 -6.91
N TRP A 862 21.34 -18.39 -6.21
CA TRP A 862 22.28 -17.37 -5.78
C TRP A 862 22.85 -17.72 -4.42
N TYR A 863 24.14 -17.43 -4.25
CA TYR A 863 24.86 -17.61 -2.99
C TYR A 863 25.73 -16.39 -2.72
N ARG A 864 25.69 -15.93 -1.47
CA ARG A 864 26.42 -14.75 -1.00
C ARG A 864 27.93 -14.95 -0.97
N GLY A 865 28.40 -16.15 -0.63
CA GLY A 865 29.80 -16.42 -0.36
C GLY A 865 30.32 -15.72 0.90
N GLY A 866 31.62 -15.89 1.18
CA GLY A 866 32.28 -15.30 2.35
C GLY A 866 32.54 -16.26 3.51
N GLU A 867 32.03 -17.49 3.44
CA GLU A 867 32.30 -18.53 4.44
C GLU A 867 33.76 -19.00 4.38
N LEU A 868 34.39 -19.23 5.52
CA LEU A 868 35.75 -19.79 5.56
C LEU A 868 35.75 -21.23 5.03
N CYS A 869 36.72 -21.54 4.18
CA CYS A 869 36.85 -22.87 3.59
C CYS A 869 38.32 -23.28 3.48
N SER A 870 38.56 -24.58 3.52
CA SER A 870 39.86 -25.19 3.16
C SER A 870 39.77 -25.91 1.82
N SER A 871 38.57 -26.32 1.41
CA SER A 871 38.27 -27.04 0.19
C SER A 871 36.86 -26.72 -0.31
N ASN A 872 36.54 -27.06 -1.56
CA ASN A 872 35.21 -26.81 -2.10
C ASN A 872 34.11 -27.49 -1.26
N SER A 873 34.32 -28.69 -0.71
CA SER A 873 33.30 -29.38 0.08
C SER A 873 32.89 -28.66 1.37
N ASP A 874 33.68 -27.68 1.82
CA ASP A 874 33.33 -26.85 2.98
C ASP A 874 32.30 -25.76 2.60
N CYS A 875 32.06 -25.53 1.31
CA CYS A 875 31.16 -24.51 0.80
C CYS A 875 29.71 -25.03 0.68
N PRO A 876 28.71 -24.33 1.27
CA PRO A 876 27.32 -24.78 1.31
C PRO A 876 26.69 -25.00 -0.07
N HIS A 877 27.11 -24.22 -1.08
CA HIS A 877 26.51 -24.20 -2.41
C HIS A 877 27.39 -24.85 -3.48
N THR A 878 28.22 -25.82 -3.10
CA THR A 878 29.10 -26.54 -4.05
C THR A 878 28.31 -27.21 -5.19
N GLY A 879 27.12 -27.74 -4.89
CA GLY A 879 26.22 -28.33 -5.89
C GLY A 879 25.71 -27.31 -6.92
N ASP A 880 25.68 -26.03 -6.56
CA ASP A 880 25.24 -24.91 -7.40
C ASP A 880 26.42 -24.21 -8.11
N GLY A 881 27.65 -24.72 -7.92
CA GLY A 881 28.87 -24.21 -8.56
C GLY A 881 29.79 -23.36 -7.68
N GLN A 882 29.46 -23.17 -6.39
CA GLN A 882 30.32 -22.44 -5.46
C GLN A 882 31.67 -23.15 -5.27
N SER A 883 32.74 -22.36 -5.14
CA SER A 883 34.12 -22.87 -5.04
C SER A 883 34.88 -22.19 -3.91
N CYS A 884 35.83 -22.90 -3.30
CA CYS A 884 36.74 -22.33 -2.32
C CYS A 884 37.88 -21.61 -3.02
N ARG A 885 38.06 -20.31 -2.76
CA ARG A 885 39.11 -19.47 -3.35
C ARG A 885 40.01 -18.93 -2.25
N GLN A 886 41.31 -18.81 -2.54
CA GLN A 886 42.22 -18.13 -1.62
C GLN A 886 41.97 -16.62 -1.70
N ASP A 887 41.76 -16.02 -0.54
CA ASP A 887 41.73 -14.57 -0.38
C ASP A 887 43.16 -14.11 -0.05
N ASP A 888 43.78 -13.40 -0.99
CA ASP A 888 45.17 -12.96 -0.87
C ASP A 888 45.37 -11.90 0.24
N GLU A 889 44.32 -11.16 0.63
CA GLU A 889 44.38 -10.14 1.68
C GLU A 889 44.28 -10.75 3.07
N LEU A 890 43.40 -11.75 3.24
CA LEU A 890 43.16 -12.42 4.52
C LEU A 890 44.06 -13.65 4.74
N GLY A 891 44.68 -14.18 3.68
CA GLY A 891 45.53 -15.37 3.73
C GLY A 891 44.78 -16.65 4.09
N VAL A 892 43.47 -16.69 3.83
CA VAL A 892 42.58 -17.81 4.14
C VAL A 892 41.74 -18.18 2.91
N GLY A 893 41.26 -19.42 2.88
CA GLY A 893 40.27 -19.82 1.87
C GLY A 893 38.89 -19.30 2.24
N VAL A 894 38.19 -18.75 1.24
CA VAL A 894 36.84 -18.20 1.35
C VAL A 894 35.97 -18.75 0.21
N CYS A 895 34.75 -19.14 0.53
CA CYS A 895 33.79 -19.59 -0.47
C CYS A 895 33.39 -18.44 -1.38
N SER A 896 33.44 -18.69 -2.69
CA SER A 896 33.13 -17.70 -3.71
C SER A 896 31.69 -17.20 -3.62
N ASN A 897 31.47 -15.97 -4.07
CA ASN A 897 30.13 -15.44 -4.28
C ASN A 897 29.72 -15.61 -5.75
N TRP A 898 28.41 -15.63 -5.98
CA TRP A 898 27.83 -15.92 -7.29
C TRP A 898 28.24 -14.91 -8.37
N ASP A 899 28.29 -13.61 -8.05
CA ASP A 899 28.64 -12.56 -9.00
C ASP A 899 30.08 -12.66 -9.49
N ASP A 900 31.00 -13.03 -8.60
CA ASP A 900 32.39 -13.28 -8.93
C ASP A 900 32.56 -14.51 -9.80
N ASP A 901 31.76 -15.55 -9.57
CA ASP A 901 31.80 -16.78 -10.35
C ASP A 901 31.30 -16.57 -11.78
N GLU A 902 30.20 -15.83 -11.96
CA GLU A 902 29.69 -15.48 -13.28
C GLU A 902 30.63 -14.52 -14.03
N ARG A 903 31.24 -13.55 -13.32
CA ARG A 903 32.25 -12.67 -13.91
C ARG A 903 33.47 -13.44 -14.39
N VAL A 904 33.98 -14.38 -13.60
CA VAL A 904 35.12 -15.23 -13.97
C VAL A 904 34.76 -16.15 -15.14
N ALA A 905 33.51 -16.63 -15.20
CA ALA A 905 33.02 -17.44 -16.31
C ALA A 905 32.79 -16.62 -17.61
N ALA A 906 32.97 -15.29 -17.57
CA ALA A 906 32.73 -14.37 -18.67
C ALA A 906 31.32 -14.51 -19.30
N ARG A 907 30.33 -14.83 -18.46
CA ARG A 907 28.93 -14.97 -18.88
C ARG A 907 28.25 -13.62 -18.84
N PHE A 908 27.39 -13.35 -19.83
CA PHE A 908 26.53 -12.18 -19.78
C PHE A 908 25.34 -12.46 -18.90
N ASN A 909 25.19 -11.69 -17.83
CA ASN A 909 23.96 -11.69 -17.05
C ASN A 909 23.45 -10.25 -16.86
N PRO A 910 22.22 -9.91 -17.30
CA PRO A 910 21.64 -8.61 -17.04
C PRO A 910 21.23 -8.53 -15.57
N ARG A 911 22.19 -8.23 -14.71
CA ARG A 911 21.93 -7.99 -13.28
C ARG A 911 20.90 -6.87 -13.16
N GLN A 912 19.79 -7.19 -12.50
CA GLN A 912 18.77 -6.22 -12.14
C GLN A 912 19.37 -5.10 -11.28
N MET A 913 18.99 -3.87 -11.59
CA MET A 913 19.43 -2.71 -10.84
C MET A 913 18.40 -2.31 -9.78
N PHE A 914 18.89 -1.80 -8.65
CA PHE A 914 18.05 -1.38 -7.54
C PHE A 914 18.47 0.00 -7.00
N CYS A 915 17.48 0.88 -6.79
CA CYS A 915 17.65 2.10 -6.01
C CYS A 915 16.36 2.52 -5.29
N SER A 916 16.43 2.72 -3.98
CA SER A 916 15.27 2.99 -3.11
C SER A 916 15.14 4.45 -2.68
N ASP A 917 14.07 4.77 -1.95
CA ASP A 917 13.76 6.08 -1.37
C ASP A 917 14.93 6.73 -0.62
N ASP A 918 15.62 5.95 0.20
CA ASP A 918 16.76 6.39 1.00
C ASP A 918 17.94 6.94 0.18
N ARG A 919 17.97 6.65 -1.12
CA ARG A 919 19.09 6.96 -2.03
C ARG A 919 18.68 7.92 -3.15
N VAL A 920 17.45 8.46 -3.12
CA VAL A 920 16.95 9.40 -4.12
C VAL A 920 17.82 10.65 -4.15
N GLY A 921 18.40 10.94 -5.32
CA GLY A 921 19.30 12.07 -5.53
C GLY A 921 20.76 11.82 -5.13
N ASP A 922 21.10 10.67 -4.53
CA ASP A 922 22.50 10.31 -4.23
C ASP A 922 23.29 9.98 -5.49
N GLN A 923 22.61 9.49 -6.52
CA GLN A 923 23.16 9.09 -7.81
C GLN A 923 22.34 9.74 -8.94
N PRO A 924 22.98 10.10 -10.06
CA PRO A 924 22.30 10.77 -11.17
C PRO A 924 21.22 9.91 -11.84
N PHE A 925 21.27 8.59 -11.66
CA PHE A 925 20.35 7.59 -12.22
C PHE A 925 19.31 7.07 -11.21
N CYS A 926 19.20 7.70 -10.04
CA CYS A 926 18.24 7.32 -9.00
C CYS A 926 17.43 8.53 -8.57
N ASN A 927 16.40 8.85 -9.35
CA ASN A 927 15.52 9.98 -9.11
C ASN A 927 14.06 9.57 -9.30
N ARG A 928 13.19 10.21 -8.54
CA ARG A 928 11.74 10.05 -8.73
C ARG A 928 11.30 10.79 -10.00
N PHE A 929 10.35 10.24 -10.74
CA PHE A 929 9.75 10.88 -11.93
C PHE A 929 10.78 11.19 -13.02
N ASP A 930 11.79 10.34 -13.17
CA ASP A 930 12.72 10.45 -14.29
C ASP A 930 12.24 9.62 -15.50
N GLU A 931 12.82 9.91 -16.66
CA GLU A 931 12.56 9.16 -17.90
C GLU A 931 13.71 8.21 -18.24
N GLY A 932 14.55 7.90 -17.26
CA GLY A 932 15.70 7.05 -17.52
C GLY A 932 16.73 7.68 -18.46
N GLU A 933 17.36 6.83 -19.28
CA GLU A 933 18.34 7.19 -20.32
C GLU A 933 17.68 8.00 -21.47
N SER A 934 17.32 9.26 -21.20
CA SER A 934 16.99 10.27 -22.21
C SER A 934 18.19 11.21 -22.42
N SER A 935 19.28 10.68 -23.01
CA SER A 935 20.38 11.48 -23.57
C SER A 935 21.13 10.79 -24.69
#